data_AF-A0A813GD53-F1
#
_entry.id   AF-A0A813GD53-F1
#
_cell.length_a   1.000
_cell.length_b   1.000
_cell.length_c   1.000
_cell.angle_alpha   90.00
_cell.angle_beta   90.00
_cell.angle_gamma   90.00
#
_symmetry.space_group_name_H-M   'P 1'
#
loop_
_entity.id
_entity.type
_entity.pdbx_description
1 polymer ?
#
loop_
_entity_poly.entity_id
_entity_poly.type
_entity_poly.pdbx_seq_one_letter_code
_entity_poly.pdbx_strand_id
1 'polypeptide(L)'
;CTAGTSLESEDFADVCRLFKVTGRPADSDLASRPAGYPESYFSRFPLPREVVRLVIGKLQTGDVYNAALHYPLPEHRSHGLSAQAGLLYVTLFFDPRALSTDFVAMREIVDRHFGDAWVVSYALGCTADLMAMWAPYPAAMQALGAAITPTTVRQLQDQHLERMTEVRLQLQEYLTEGVLSEELVSQKTSAMLSCLRQANTSIRWLLLQPTTSDPKLKAVCKDSSQMKEQLLQALVDTALMEEKVCNLLAPLVQRRDSDWEELKASASQAMDDLAVYFSGEHALRRNVRNEELESWFRGLQQRIDELNFGGQENSLSLSRKIAQLSKALGEVALFHGVSQQPQILHFLADARQILQKMLRTANLSEDTLRTIETVADLSYAWKALGAYREAMRGLLAQSPDSVKGLRALFLKLASILEAPLRRIRQSGNESHKSLVSGYYSARLVEFMRSVLQEIPRLIFGLLGELSTLDAARLPSSLHSRVSVLELQSYAQQSEQANHKFGALTQRIALLMRGIRETDVAVLGAILVEPREVLLDGLRREVAGQIEALTSSRQDLALPLEALSVQSEALRQSFEHVQDYLGVSGLQLWHQEFGRVVRFLLHMEEHALLRRRLPAPSCSPHHDPSAPIAFPDASASINSGDEGSFISRTAAMLLSLTAPKAAMGGLHGEWRSLQSGSALLDGLIFEAMRKALGPPGIAAVSRLLGLRAAGRARQVFSGCRVLLKDGEVQSTLQKAKAAKTSSGAAATKALKSASSRISSQVGPLADALAGLGQVALLRRRLAALLRLRCRLDAPLAGGALSVLDAAALAETLELDNEAEEAPDTQLPSASPEEWQIRFRRWLARAGELPGLADPMRQLLIVVPEGTTPADLDILLVLVLFISYIVQSQC
;
A
#
# COMPACT_ATOMS: atom_id res chain seq x y z
N CYS A 1 -15.63 3.21 8.61
CA CYS A 1 -15.87 4.67 8.65
C CYS A 1 -15.19 5.25 9.89
N THR A 2 -14.85 6.53 9.83
CA THR A 2 -14.15 7.36 10.84
C THR A 2 -12.62 7.29 10.82
N ALA A 3 -12.04 8.04 9.89
CA ALA A 3 -10.81 8.80 10.12
C ALA A 3 -11.10 10.22 9.61
N GLY A 4 -11.00 11.22 10.48
CA GLY A 4 -10.88 12.62 10.05
C GLY A 4 -12.12 13.52 10.10
N THR A 5 -13.13 13.28 10.94
CA THR A 5 -14.07 14.35 11.31
C THR A 5 -13.87 14.67 12.78
N SER A 6 -13.51 15.93 13.05
CA SER A 6 -13.56 16.62 14.34
C SER A 6 -14.38 15.87 15.39
N LEU A 7 -13.72 15.46 16.49
CA LEU A 7 -14.34 14.94 17.71
C LEU A 7 -15.27 15.95 18.42
N GLU A 8 -15.59 17.09 17.80
CA GLU A 8 -16.26 18.25 18.39
C GLU A 8 -17.27 18.94 17.46
N SER A 9 -17.95 18.21 16.54
CA SER A 9 -19.14 18.78 15.89
C SER A 9 -20.40 18.28 16.57
N GLU A 10 -21.14 19.17 17.26
CA GLU A 10 -22.43 18.89 17.91
C GLU A 10 -23.44 18.20 16.96
N ASP A 11 -23.30 18.41 15.64
CA ASP A 11 -24.15 17.87 14.59
C ASP A 11 -23.96 16.36 14.27
N PHE A 12 -22.89 15.71 14.73
CA PHE A 12 -22.61 14.31 14.36
C PHE A 12 -23.70 13.36 14.86
N ALA A 13 -24.19 13.58 16.07
CA ALA A 13 -25.29 12.80 16.64
C ALA A 13 -26.59 12.99 15.83
N ASP A 14 -26.81 14.18 15.28
CA ASP A 14 -28.00 14.51 14.48
C ASP A 14 -27.92 13.90 13.09
N VAL A 15 -26.73 13.89 12.46
CA VAL A 15 -26.47 13.17 11.21
C VAL A 15 -26.69 11.66 11.41
N CYS A 16 -26.18 11.07 12.50
CA CYS A 16 -26.41 9.66 12.81
C CYS A 16 -27.90 9.36 13.09
N ARG A 17 -28.62 10.25 13.79
CA ARG A 17 -30.06 10.14 14.00
C ARG A 17 -30.81 10.22 12.67
N LEU A 18 -30.46 11.15 11.80
CA LEU A 18 -31.03 11.28 10.46
C LEU A 18 -30.87 9.99 9.67
N PHE A 19 -29.66 9.41 9.61
CA PHE A 19 -29.43 8.12 8.96
C PHE A 19 -30.26 6.97 9.57
N LYS A 20 -30.35 6.87 10.89
CA LYS A 20 -31.21 5.87 11.55
C LYS A 20 -32.69 6.04 11.19
N VAL A 21 -33.17 7.27 11.11
CA VAL A 21 -34.56 7.61 10.74
C VAL A 21 -34.84 7.42 9.24
N THR A 22 -33.82 7.30 8.38
CA THR A 22 -34.04 7.01 6.95
C THR A 22 -34.49 5.59 6.67
N GLY A 23 -34.16 4.62 7.54
CA GLY A 23 -34.57 3.22 7.36
C GLY A 23 -34.17 2.61 6.00
N ARG A 24 -33.11 3.14 5.36
CA ARG A 24 -32.66 2.67 4.03
C ARG A 24 -32.41 1.16 4.09
N PRO A 25 -33.10 0.34 3.27
CA PRO A 25 -32.82 -1.09 3.18
C PRO A 25 -31.43 -1.30 2.58
N ALA A 26 -30.76 -2.40 2.95
CA ALA A 26 -29.56 -2.84 2.26
C ALA A 26 -29.90 -3.09 0.78
N ASP A 27 -28.92 -2.90 -0.11
CA ASP A 27 -29.15 -3.07 -1.56
C ASP A 27 -29.59 -4.52 -1.90
N SER A 28 -29.26 -5.52 -1.04
CA SER A 28 -29.72 -6.91 -1.14
C SER A 28 -31.18 -7.13 -0.74
N ASP A 29 -31.74 -6.22 0.07
CA ASP A 29 -33.02 -6.37 0.77
C ASP A 29 -34.04 -5.35 0.23
N LEU A 30 -33.84 -4.91 -1.01
CA LEU A 30 -34.69 -3.89 -1.64
C LEU A 30 -36.16 -4.34 -1.77
N ALA A 31 -36.41 -5.65 -1.77
CA ALA A 31 -37.74 -6.24 -1.77
C ALA A 31 -38.48 -6.10 -0.41
N SER A 32 -37.75 -5.92 0.70
CA SER A 32 -38.31 -5.67 2.04
C SER A 32 -38.29 -4.18 2.44
N ARG A 33 -38.15 -3.29 1.45
CA ARG A 33 -38.10 -1.84 1.69
C ARG A 33 -39.35 -1.32 2.40
N PRO A 34 -39.22 -0.29 3.26
CA PRO A 34 -40.36 0.33 3.93
C PRO A 34 -41.40 0.85 2.94
N ALA A 35 -42.68 0.79 3.32
CA ALA A 35 -43.77 1.32 2.51
C ALA A 35 -43.57 2.85 2.28
N GLY A 36 -43.69 3.28 1.02
CA GLY A 36 -43.44 4.66 0.63
C GLY A 36 -41.96 5.06 0.58
N TYR A 37 -41.02 4.12 0.48
CA TYR A 37 -39.63 4.39 0.14
C TYR A 37 -39.38 4.18 -1.38
N PRO A 38 -38.75 5.14 -2.08
CA PRO A 38 -38.06 6.33 -1.55
C PRO A 38 -38.91 7.61 -1.50
N GLU A 39 -40.21 7.60 -1.82
CA GLU A 39 -41.01 8.84 -1.95
C GLU A 39 -41.04 9.66 -0.66
N SER A 40 -41.26 8.98 0.47
CA SER A 40 -41.24 9.60 1.80
C SER A 40 -39.90 10.25 2.12
N TYR A 41 -38.79 9.70 1.61
CA TYR A 41 -37.47 10.27 1.79
C TYR A 41 -37.32 11.57 0.98
N PHE A 42 -37.66 11.55 -0.30
CA PHE A 42 -37.63 12.74 -1.15
C PHE A 42 -38.63 13.81 -0.70
N SER A 43 -39.76 13.41 -0.12
CA SER A 43 -40.77 14.34 0.43
C SER A 43 -40.27 15.18 1.60
N ARG A 44 -39.17 14.79 2.26
CA ARG A 44 -38.53 15.60 3.33
C ARG A 44 -37.96 16.91 2.81
N PHE A 45 -37.67 16.99 1.51
CA PHE A 45 -37.20 18.20 0.85
C PHE A 45 -38.03 18.47 -0.41
N PRO A 46 -39.24 19.06 -0.26
CA PRO A 46 -40.13 19.27 -1.38
C PRO A 46 -39.57 20.32 -2.34
N LEU A 47 -39.45 19.94 -3.62
CA LEU A 47 -39.08 20.85 -4.70
C LEU A 47 -40.34 21.43 -5.38
N PRO A 48 -40.29 22.66 -5.93
CA PRO A 48 -41.39 23.21 -6.71
C PRO A 48 -41.74 22.31 -7.91
N ARG A 49 -43.00 21.90 -8.02
CA ARG A 49 -43.46 20.95 -9.06
C ARG A 49 -43.16 21.42 -10.49
N GLU A 50 -43.29 22.71 -10.76
CA GLU A 50 -42.98 23.29 -12.07
C GLU A 50 -41.50 23.13 -12.43
N VAL A 51 -40.61 23.29 -11.45
CA VAL A 51 -39.16 23.10 -11.67
C VAL A 51 -38.86 21.63 -11.96
N VAL A 52 -39.45 20.71 -11.19
CA VAL A 52 -39.28 19.25 -11.42
C VAL A 52 -39.75 18.86 -12.82
N ARG A 53 -40.93 19.33 -13.25
CA ARG A 53 -41.46 19.09 -14.60
C ARG A 53 -40.57 19.65 -15.70
N LEU A 54 -40.08 20.87 -15.54
CA LEU A 54 -39.16 21.48 -16.51
C LEU A 54 -37.85 20.69 -16.62
N VAL A 55 -37.30 20.25 -15.49
CA VAL A 55 -36.07 19.45 -15.47
C VAL A 55 -36.28 18.09 -16.12
N ILE A 56 -37.35 17.38 -15.77
CA ILE A 56 -37.69 16.09 -16.40
C ILE A 56 -37.88 16.27 -17.90
N GLY A 57 -38.65 17.26 -18.35
CA GLY A 57 -38.86 17.53 -19.77
C GLY A 57 -37.57 17.85 -20.53
N LYS A 58 -36.64 18.59 -19.92
CA LYS A 58 -35.31 18.86 -20.50
C LYS A 58 -34.42 17.62 -20.57
N LEU A 59 -34.42 16.78 -19.53
CA LEU A 59 -33.66 15.52 -19.51
C LEU A 59 -34.26 14.45 -20.45
N GLN A 60 -35.57 14.48 -20.68
CA GLN A 60 -36.28 13.60 -21.60
C GLN A 60 -35.99 13.95 -23.06
N THR A 61 -36.03 15.24 -23.42
CA THR A 61 -35.96 15.67 -24.83
C THR A 61 -34.56 16.13 -25.27
N GLY A 62 -33.76 16.66 -24.34
CA GLY A 62 -32.46 17.27 -24.62
C GLY A 62 -31.27 16.32 -24.56
N ASP A 63 -30.11 16.89 -24.92
CA ASP A 63 -28.79 16.34 -24.65
C ASP A 63 -28.02 17.39 -23.84
N VAL A 64 -28.20 17.37 -22.52
CA VAL A 64 -27.72 18.45 -21.62
C VAL A 64 -26.19 18.56 -21.61
N TYR A 65 -25.50 17.48 -21.96
CA TYR A 65 -24.04 17.39 -21.97
C TYR A 65 -23.43 17.39 -23.38
N ASN A 66 -24.24 17.57 -24.43
CA ASN A 66 -23.82 17.46 -25.84
C ASN A 66 -23.07 16.15 -26.14
N ALA A 67 -23.46 15.05 -25.49
CA ALA A 67 -22.83 13.75 -25.63
C ALA A 67 -22.92 13.17 -27.04
N ALA A 68 -23.93 13.57 -27.83
CA ALA A 68 -24.09 13.15 -29.22
C ALA A 68 -22.88 13.49 -30.12
N LEU A 69 -22.13 14.55 -29.78
CA LEU A 69 -20.89 14.91 -30.50
C LEU A 69 -19.78 13.88 -30.29
N HIS A 70 -19.73 13.28 -29.10
CA HIS A 70 -18.70 12.31 -28.72
C HIS A 70 -19.08 10.88 -29.10
N TYR A 71 -20.38 10.59 -29.24
CA TYR A 71 -20.95 9.29 -29.61
C TYR A 71 -21.80 9.37 -30.89
N PRO A 72 -21.17 9.29 -32.08
CA PRO A 72 -21.87 9.48 -33.36
C PRO A 72 -22.74 8.28 -33.77
N LEU A 73 -22.50 7.09 -33.21
CA LEU A 73 -23.25 5.87 -33.56
C LEU A 73 -24.55 5.79 -32.74
N PRO A 74 -25.71 5.51 -33.37
CA PRO A 74 -26.99 5.40 -32.66
C PRO A 74 -27.00 4.35 -31.55
N GLU A 75 -26.25 3.26 -31.72
CA GLU A 75 -26.09 2.19 -30.73
C GLU A 75 -25.42 2.66 -29.44
N HIS A 76 -24.68 3.76 -29.47
CA HIS A 76 -24.01 4.32 -28.29
C HIS A 76 -24.89 5.31 -27.51
N ARG A 77 -26.16 5.52 -27.93
CA ARG A 77 -27.04 6.55 -27.37
C ARG A 77 -27.18 6.43 -25.85
N SER A 78 -27.58 5.28 -25.34
CA SER A 78 -27.77 5.02 -23.90
C SER A 78 -26.52 5.27 -23.07
N HIS A 79 -25.36 4.96 -23.64
CA HIS A 79 -24.06 5.18 -23.04
C HIS A 79 -23.70 6.66 -22.98
N GLY A 80 -23.84 7.38 -24.10
CA GLY A 80 -23.60 8.82 -24.17
C GLY A 80 -24.54 9.61 -23.26
N LEU A 81 -25.80 9.17 -23.13
CA LEU A 81 -26.78 9.80 -22.26
C LEU A 81 -26.73 9.29 -20.80
N SER A 82 -25.79 8.42 -20.44
CA SER A 82 -25.80 7.74 -19.14
C SER A 82 -25.71 8.68 -17.93
N ALA A 83 -24.95 9.78 -18.03
CA ALA A 83 -24.86 10.78 -16.96
C ALA A 83 -26.20 11.49 -16.73
N GLN A 84 -26.90 11.86 -17.80
CA GLN A 84 -28.23 12.47 -17.69
C GLN A 84 -29.31 11.44 -17.31
N ALA A 85 -29.16 10.19 -17.71
CA ALA A 85 -30.04 9.09 -17.30
C ALA A 85 -29.98 8.87 -15.77
N GLY A 86 -28.78 8.95 -15.17
CA GLY A 86 -28.61 8.91 -13.71
C GLY A 86 -29.31 10.07 -12.99
N LEU A 87 -29.23 11.29 -13.54
CA LEU A 87 -29.98 12.44 -13.02
C LEU A 87 -31.49 12.23 -13.16
N LEU A 88 -31.93 11.77 -14.34
CA LEU A 88 -33.34 11.53 -14.62
C LEU A 88 -33.93 10.51 -13.64
N TYR A 89 -33.24 9.39 -13.42
CA TYR A 89 -33.58 8.38 -12.42
C TYR A 89 -33.86 8.99 -11.04
N VAL A 90 -32.96 9.84 -10.54
CA VAL A 90 -33.14 10.49 -9.22
C VAL A 90 -34.30 11.48 -9.25
N THR A 91 -34.40 12.30 -10.32
CA THR A 91 -35.45 13.33 -10.41
C THR A 91 -36.86 12.78 -10.51
N LEU A 92 -37.05 11.58 -11.08
CA LEU A 92 -38.36 10.93 -11.19
C LEU A 92 -39.00 10.64 -9.83
N PHE A 93 -38.22 10.47 -8.76
CA PHE A 93 -38.78 10.27 -7.41
C PHE A 93 -39.40 11.53 -6.80
N PHE A 94 -39.15 12.72 -7.36
CA PHE A 94 -39.88 13.94 -7.01
C PHE A 94 -41.24 14.03 -7.73
N ASP A 95 -41.50 13.19 -8.74
CA ASP A 95 -42.80 13.06 -9.41
C ASP A 95 -43.27 11.59 -9.50
N PRO A 96 -43.68 10.98 -8.36
CA PRO A 96 -44.08 9.57 -8.32
C PRO A 96 -45.34 9.27 -9.15
N ARG A 97 -46.11 10.29 -9.55
CA ARG A 97 -47.28 10.12 -10.43
C ARG A 97 -46.86 9.70 -11.83
N ALA A 98 -45.76 10.27 -12.35
CA ALA A 98 -45.22 9.88 -13.64
C ALA A 98 -44.82 8.39 -13.65
N LEU A 99 -44.09 7.93 -12.62
CA LEU A 99 -43.67 6.53 -12.49
C LEU A 99 -44.85 5.55 -12.38
N SER A 100 -45.93 5.93 -11.69
CA SER A 100 -47.06 5.03 -11.40
C SER A 100 -48.15 5.04 -12.47
N THR A 101 -48.47 6.19 -13.08
CA THR A 101 -49.66 6.36 -13.92
C THR A 101 -49.37 6.77 -15.37
N ASP A 102 -48.26 7.45 -15.65
CA ASP A 102 -47.98 8.01 -16.97
C ASP A 102 -47.15 7.04 -17.83
N PHE A 103 -47.81 6.04 -18.41
CA PHE A 103 -47.15 5.05 -19.25
C PHE A 103 -46.49 5.66 -20.50
N VAL A 104 -47.10 6.69 -21.10
CA VAL A 104 -46.58 7.29 -22.35
C VAL A 104 -45.26 7.99 -22.09
N ALA A 105 -45.21 8.84 -21.05
CA ALA A 105 -43.97 9.50 -20.65
C ALA A 105 -42.89 8.49 -20.23
N MET A 106 -43.26 7.47 -19.45
CA MET A 106 -42.32 6.42 -19.03
C MET A 106 -41.81 5.59 -20.21
N ARG A 107 -42.63 5.32 -21.22
CA ARG A 107 -42.20 4.59 -22.42
C ARG A 107 -41.17 5.37 -23.22
N GLU A 108 -41.38 6.67 -23.43
CA GLU A 108 -40.41 7.53 -24.12
C GLU A 108 -39.09 7.62 -23.34
N ILE A 109 -39.17 7.79 -22.02
CA ILE A 109 -37.99 7.84 -21.14
C ILE A 109 -37.20 6.52 -21.21
N VAL A 110 -37.89 5.38 -21.11
CA VAL A 110 -37.25 4.06 -21.18
C VAL A 110 -36.62 3.85 -22.55
N ASP A 111 -37.35 4.05 -23.64
CA ASP A 111 -36.83 3.81 -24.99
C ASP A 111 -35.59 4.68 -25.27
N ARG A 112 -35.55 5.91 -24.76
CA ARG A 112 -34.40 6.81 -24.96
C ARG A 112 -33.19 6.47 -24.09
N HIS A 113 -33.39 6.21 -22.80
CA HIS A 113 -32.31 6.15 -21.80
C HIS A 113 -32.03 4.76 -21.24
N PHE A 114 -33.04 3.90 -21.12
CA PHE A 114 -32.98 2.66 -20.33
C PHE A 114 -33.29 1.38 -21.13
N GLY A 115 -33.55 1.48 -22.44
CA GLY A 115 -33.98 0.34 -23.26
C GLY A 115 -32.95 -0.78 -23.38
N ASP A 116 -31.68 -0.45 -23.20
CA ASP A 116 -30.51 -1.33 -23.30
C ASP A 116 -29.56 -1.22 -22.08
N ALA A 117 -29.88 -0.33 -21.12
CA ALA A 117 -29.09 -0.09 -19.91
C ALA A 117 -29.99 0.17 -18.68
N TRP A 118 -30.25 -0.86 -17.87
CA TRP A 118 -31.16 -0.78 -16.72
C TRP A 118 -30.48 -0.79 -15.36
N VAL A 119 -29.21 -1.19 -15.31
CA VAL A 119 -28.35 -0.89 -14.17
C VAL A 119 -27.70 0.46 -14.43
N VAL A 120 -28.15 1.49 -13.70
CA VAL A 120 -27.80 2.89 -13.92
C VAL A 120 -26.83 3.38 -12.85
N SER A 121 -25.75 4.04 -13.25
CA SER A 121 -24.87 4.78 -12.34
C SER A 121 -25.39 6.19 -12.14
N TYR A 122 -25.63 6.61 -10.88
CA TYR A 122 -26.18 7.94 -10.59
C TYR A 122 -25.22 8.87 -9.85
N ALA A 123 -24.32 8.34 -9.00
CA ALA A 123 -23.32 9.16 -8.32
C ALA A 123 -22.17 8.34 -7.72
N LEU A 124 -20.91 8.76 -7.92
CA LEU A 124 -19.72 8.26 -7.21
C LEU A 124 -19.61 6.72 -7.20
N GLY A 125 -19.86 6.10 -8.37
CA GLY A 125 -19.87 4.65 -8.55
C GLY A 125 -21.05 3.91 -7.92
N CYS A 126 -22.05 4.62 -7.37
CA CYS A 126 -23.29 4.00 -6.93
C CYS A 126 -24.17 3.65 -8.12
N THR A 127 -24.63 2.41 -8.14
CA THR A 127 -25.53 1.89 -9.16
C THR A 127 -26.91 1.63 -8.58
N ALA A 128 -27.92 1.65 -9.44
CA ALA A 128 -29.29 1.28 -9.13
C ALA A 128 -29.81 0.35 -10.21
N ASP A 129 -30.33 -0.80 -9.81
CA ASP A 129 -31.05 -1.71 -10.70
C ASP A 129 -32.51 -1.24 -10.81
N LEU A 130 -32.91 -0.78 -12.00
CA LEU A 130 -34.26 -0.29 -12.24
C LEU A 130 -35.32 -1.40 -12.12
N MET A 131 -34.99 -2.66 -12.42
CA MET A 131 -35.94 -3.78 -12.29
C MET A 131 -36.38 -3.98 -10.83
N ALA A 132 -35.45 -3.77 -9.89
CA ALA A 132 -35.73 -3.84 -8.47
C ALA A 132 -36.30 -2.52 -7.92
N MET A 133 -35.69 -1.39 -8.28
CA MET A 133 -36.09 -0.07 -7.78
C MET A 133 -37.49 0.32 -8.23
N TRP A 134 -37.88 0.03 -9.48
CA TRP A 134 -39.16 0.41 -10.05
C TRP A 134 -40.29 -0.61 -9.89
N ALA A 135 -40.04 -1.78 -9.29
CA ALA A 135 -41.05 -2.81 -9.03
C ALA A 135 -42.46 -2.32 -8.56
N PRO A 136 -42.60 -1.34 -7.64
CA PRO A 136 -43.90 -0.85 -7.16
C PRO A 136 -44.60 0.12 -8.12
N TYR A 137 -43.96 0.53 -9.21
CA TYR A 137 -44.46 1.52 -10.15
C TYR A 137 -44.93 0.85 -11.46
N PRO A 138 -46.24 0.68 -11.66
CA PRO A 138 -46.75 -0.14 -12.76
C PRO A 138 -46.45 0.45 -14.14
N ALA A 139 -46.62 1.77 -14.35
CA ALA A 139 -46.31 2.40 -15.63
C ALA A 139 -44.82 2.28 -16.01
N ALA A 140 -43.91 2.51 -15.06
CA ALA A 140 -42.47 2.34 -15.26
C ALA A 140 -42.07 0.88 -15.55
N MET A 141 -42.61 -0.09 -14.79
CA MET A 141 -42.31 -1.51 -15.00
C MET A 141 -42.87 -2.04 -16.31
N GLN A 142 -44.07 -1.59 -16.72
CA GLN A 142 -44.64 -1.96 -18.00
C GLN A 142 -43.78 -1.45 -19.17
N ALA A 143 -43.30 -0.20 -19.09
CA ALA A 143 -42.41 0.37 -20.09
C ALA A 143 -41.07 -0.38 -20.16
N LEU A 144 -40.46 -0.66 -19.00
CA LEU A 144 -39.18 -1.34 -18.86
C LEU A 144 -39.24 -2.79 -19.33
N GLY A 145 -40.26 -3.56 -18.91
CA GLY A 145 -40.44 -4.96 -19.29
C GLY A 145 -40.74 -5.17 -20.78
N ALA A 146 -41.23 -4.15 -21.47
CA ALA A 146 -41.41 -4.19 -22.93
C ALA A 146 -40.10 -3.92 -23.71
N ALA A 147 -39.11 -3.26 -23.09
CA ALA A 147 -37.79 -3.06 -23.69
C ALA A 147 -36.79 -4.16 -23.28
N ILE A 148 -36.88 -4.64 -22.04
CA ILE A 148 -35.90 -5.54 -21.44
C ILE A 148 -36.50 -6.91 -21.24
N THR A 149 -36.16 -7.80 -22.17
CA THR A 149 -36.54 -9.21 -22.13
C THR A 149 -35.29 -10.10 -22.08
N PRO A 150 -35.39 -11.35 -21.59
CA PRO A 150 -34.25 -12.27 -21.58
C PRO A 150 -33.62 -12.50 -22.97
N THR A 151 -34.44 -12.45 -24.03
CA THR A 151 -33.99 -12.59 -25.42
C THR A 151 -33.20 -11.36 -25.89
N THR A 152 -33.71 -10.16 -25.67
CA THR A 152 -32.99 -8.91 -26.00
C THR A 152 -31.70 -8.78 -25.20
N VAL A 153 -31.70 -9.16 -23.92
CA VAL A 153 -30.50 -9.10 -23.08
C VAL A 153 -29.43 -10.08 -23.55
N ARG A 154 -29.81 -11.29 -23.98
CA ARG A 154 -28.86 -12.24 -24.58
C ARG A 154 -28.25 -11.68 -25.86
N GLN A 155 -29.07 -11.12 -26.74
CA GLN A 155 -28.57 -10.50 -27.98
C GLN A 155 -27.60 -9.36 -27.71
N LEU A 156 -27.89 -8.49 -26.74
CA LEU A 156 -26.99 -7.41 -26.34
C LEU A 156 -25.69 -7.95 -25.74
N GLN A 157 -25.77 -8.98 -24.91
CA GLN A 157 -24.60 -9.62 -24.34
C GLN A 157 -23.68 -10.19 -25.42
N ASP A 158 -24.24 -10.98 -26.34
CA ASP A 158 -23.49 -11.61 -27.44
C ASP A 158 -22.84 -10.52 -28.31
N GLN A 159 -23.58 -9.46 -28.67
CA GLN A 159 -23.04 -8.32 -29.42
C GLN A 159 -21.87 -7.63 -28.69
N HIS A 160 -21.99 -7.38 -27.39
CA HIS A 160 -20.90 -6.74 -26.64
C HIS A 160 -19.69 -7.66 -26.47
N LEU A 161 -19.88 -8.97 -26.34
CA LEU A 161 -18.79 -9.94 -26.28
C LEU A 161 -18.07 -10.05 -27.62
N GLU A 162 -18.79 -10.13 -28.75
CA GLU A 162 -18.22 -10.16 -30.10
C GLU A 162 -17.40 -8.88 -30.36
N ARG A 163 -17.99 -7.70 -30.12
CA ARG A 163 -17.27 -6.41 -30.23
C ARG A 163 -16.02 -6.38 -29.34
N MET A 164 -16.10 -6.91 -28.12
CA MET A 164 -14.96 -6.97 -27.21
C MET A 164 -13.81 -7.81 -27.77
N THR A 165 -14.12 -8.92 -28.46
CA THR A 165 -13.08 -9.76 -29.07
C THR A 165 -12.36 -9.05 -30.21
N GLU A 166 -13.09 -8.31 -31.06
CA GLU A 166 -12.52 -7.52 -32.15
C GLU A 166 -11.66 -6.36 -31.62
N VAL A 167 -12.20 -5.61 -30.67
CA VAL A 167 -11.50 -4.49 -30.03
C VAL A 167 -10.21 -4.98 -29.36
N ARG A 168 -10.23 -6.11 -28.67
CA ARG A 168 -9.02 -6.66 -28.01
C ARG A 168 -7.92 -6.98 -29.01
N LEU A 169 -8.25 -7.48 -30.20
CA LEU A 169 -7.24 -7.71 -31.25
C LEU A 169 -6.60 -6.39 -31.71
N GLN A 170 -7.41 -5.34 -31.90
CA GLN A 170 -6.92 -4.01 -32.26
C GLN A 170 -6.06 -3.40 -31.15
N LEU A 171 -6.49 -3.53 -29.89
CA LEU A 171 -5.73 -3.06 -28.72
C LEU A 171 -4.35 -3.75 -28.67
N GLN A 172 -4.31 -5.07 -28.87
CA GLN A 172 -3.05 -5.81 -28.90
C GLN A 172 -2.12 -5.35 -30.02
N GLU A 173 -2.65 -5.08 -31.22
CA GLU A 173 -1.86 -4.54 -32.34
C GLU A 173 -1.27 -3.16 -31.98
N TYR A 174 -2.09 -2.23 -31.49
CA TYR A 174 -1.62 -0.89 -31.13
C TYR A 174 -0.65 -0.88 -29.95
N LEU A 175 -0.85 -1.76 -28.96
CA LEU A 175 -0.04 -1.77 -27.74
C LEU A 175 1.30 -2.48 -27.90
N THR A 176 1.59 -3.09 -29.05
CA THR A 176 2.94 -3.60 -29.35
C THR A 176 3.99 -2.49 -29.24
N GLU A 177 5.12 -2.81 -28.63
CA GLU A 177 6.18 -1.83 -28.40
C GLU A 177 6.69 -1.24 -29.73
N GLY A 178 6.77 0.09 -29.80
CA GLY A 178 7.27 0.81 -30.97
C GLY A 178 6.22 1.12 -32.06
N VAL A 179 5.01 0.56 -32.01
CA VAL A 179 3.98 0.83 -33.03
C VAL A 179 3.27 2.17 -32.83
N LEU A 180 2.93 2.52 -31.58
CA LEU A 180 2.35 3.83 -31.27
C LEU A 180 3.43 4.93 -31.30
N SER A 181 3.53 5.60 -32.44
CA SER A 181 4.39 6.78 -32.68
C SER A 181 3.55 8.04 -32.94
N GLU A 182 4.16 9.23 -32.82
CA GLU A 182 3.51 10.52 -33.16
C GLU A 182 2.96 10.52 -34.60
N GLU A 183 3.69 9.90 -35.54
CA GLU A 183 3.27 9.78 -36.94
C GLU A 183 2.05 8.88 -37.12
N LEU A 184 1.98 7.76 -36.38
CA LEU A 184 0.86 6.82 -36.50
C LEU A 184 -0.41 7.36 -35.81
N VAL A 185 -0.26 8.02 -34.65
CA VAL A 185 -1.37 8.64 -33.92
C VAL A 185 -2.02 9.77 -34.75
N SER A 186 -1.21 10.62 -35.39
CA SER A 186 -1.70 11.69 -36.27
C SER A 186 -2.34 11.16 -37.57
N GLN A 187 -1.94 9.98 -38.04
CA GLN A 187 -2.53 9.34 -39.23
C GLN A 187 -3.84 8.61 -38.95
N LYS A 188 -3.90 7.87 -37.84
CA LYS A 188 -5.00 6.93 -37.53
C LYS A 188 -5.91 7.42 -36.40
N THR A 189 -5.96 8.74 -36.12
CA THR A 189 -6.74 9.31 -35.01
C THR A 189 -8.21 8.88 -35.02
N SER A 190 -8.86 8.87 -36.18
CA SER A 190 -10.27 8.48 -36.32
C SER A 190 -10.51 6.99 -36.01
N ALA A 191 -9.62 6.11 -36.47
CA ALA A 191 -9.69 4.67 -36.21
C ALA A 191 -9.46 4.36 -34.72
N MET A 192 -8.48 5.03 -34.09
CA MET A 192 -8.24 4.92 -32.65
C MET A 192 -9.43 5.39 -31.83
N LEU A 193 -10.02 6.55 -32.18
CA LEU A 193 -11.24 7.03 -31.52
C LEU A 193 -12.41 6.06 -31.66
N SER A 194 -12.56 5.40 -32.82
CA SER A 194 -13.59 4.37 -33.01
C SER A 194 -13.36 3.18 -32.09
N CYS A 195 -12.11 2.69 -32.04
CA CYS A 195 -11.70 1.59 -31.16
C CYS A 195 -11.99 1.93 -29.68
N LEU A 196 -11.55 3.11 -29.21
CA LEU A 196 -11.77 3.56 -27.83
C LEU A 196 -13.25 3.70 -27.47
N ARG A 197 -14.09 4.20 -28.40
CA ARG A 197 -15.55 4.28 -28.18
C ARG A 197 -16.14 2.89 -28.01
N GLN A 198 -15.84 1.96 -28.92
CA GLN A 198 -16.37 0.59 -28.89
C GLN A 198 -15.90 -0.17 -27.65
N ALA A 199 -14.64 0.04 -27.24
CA ALA A 199 -14.07 -0.52 -26.03
C ALA A 199 -14.84 -0.04 -24.80
N ASN A 200 -14.94 1.28 -24.58
CA ASN A 200 -15.55 1.84 -23.39
C ASN A 200 -17.06 1.58 -23.28
N THR A 201 -17.79 1.60 -24.40
CA THR A 201 -19.22 1.26 -24.38
C THR A 201 -19.42 -0.20 -24.00
N SER A 202 -18.66 -1.11 -24.61
CA SER A 202 -18.78 -2.54 -24.30
C SER A 202 -18.31 -2.89 -22.89
N ILE A 203 -17.23 -2.27 -22.40
CA ILE A 203 -16.77 -2.42 -21.02
C ILE A 203 -17.84 -1.94 -20.05
N ARG A 204 -18.44 -0.76 -20.27
CA ARG A 204 -19.48 -0.22 -19.40
C ARG A 204 -20.66 -1.17 -19.28
N TRP A 205 -21.15 -1.67 -20.41
CA TRP A 205 -22.27 -2.59 -20.45
C TRP A 205 -21.97 -3.89 -19.70
N LEU A 206 -20.85 -4.54 -20.04
CA LEU A 206 -20.42 -5.82 -19.45
C LEU A 206 -20.05 -5.71 -17.97
N LEU A 207 -19.69 -4.53 -17.48
CA LEU A 207 -19.32 -4.32 -16.07
C LEU A 207 -20.55 -4.00 -15.20
N LEU A 208 -21.56 -3.33 -15.74
CA LEU A 208 -22.73 -2.88 -14.98
C LEU A 208 -23.93 -3.83 -15.08
N GLN A 209 -24.34 -4.22 -16.29
CA GLN A 209 -25.61 -4.94 -16.48
C GLN A 209 -25.65 -6.33 -15.78
N PRO A 210 -24.54 -7.10 -15.72
CA PRO A 210 -24.53 -8.36 -14.97
C PRO A 210 -24.75 -8.23 -13.46
N THR A 211 -24.62 -7.02 -12.89
CA THR A 211 -24.88 -6.77 -11.46
C THR A 211 -26.38 -6.69 -11.11
N THR A 212 -27.27 -6.95 -12.07
CA THR A 212 -28.72 -7.05 -11.89
C THR A 212 -29.12 -8.01 -10.77
N SER A 213 -30.18 -7.64 -10.04
CA SER A 213 -30.78 -8.43 -8.97
C SER A 213 -31.86 -9.38 -9.48
N ASP A 214 -32.37 -9.17 -10.71
CA ASP A 214 -33.36 -10.06 -11.32
C ASP A 214 -32.73 -11.43 -11.64
N PRO A 215 -33.22 -12.54 -11.04
CA PRO A 215 -32.64 -13.86 -11.23
C PRO A 215 -32.72 -14.35 -12.68
N LYS A 216 -33.75 -13.94 -13.45
CA LYS A 216 -33.91 -14.35 -14.85
C LYS A 216 -32.87 -13.69 -15.73
N LEU A 217 -32.65 -12.38 -15.56
CA LEU A 217 -31.66 -11.63 -16.32
C LEU A 217 -30.24 -12.01 -15.91
N LYS A 218 -30.01 -12.22 -14.60
CA LYS A 218 -28.71 -12.67 -14.09
C LYS A 218 -28.31 -14.05 -14.62
N ALA A 219 -29.27 -14.96 -14.81
CA ALA A 219 -29.02 -16.27 -15.41
C ALA A 219 -28.63 -16.19 -16.90
N VAL A 220 -29.06 -15.13 -17.60
CA VAL A 220 -28.63 -14.85 -18.98
C VAL A 220 -27.22 -14.28 -18.99
N CYS A 221 -26.95 -13.25 -18.18
CA CYS A 221 -25.68 -12.54 -18.08
C CYS A 221 -24.57 -13.32 -17.34
N LYS A 222 -24.40 -14.62 -17.60
CA LYS A 222 -23.49 -15.51 -16.86
C LYS A 222 -22.09 -14.91 -16.67
N ASP A 223 -21.77 -14.54 -15.44
CA ASP A 223 -20.44 -14.11 -15.01
C ASP A 223 -19.55 -15.34 -14.72
N SER A 224 -18.67 -15.71 -15.65
CA SER A 224 -17.60 -16.68 -15.36
C SER A 224 -16.32 -15.99 -14.87
N SER A 225 -15.47 -16.68 -14.12
CA SER A 225 -14.15 -16.15 -13.72
C SER A 225 -13.31 -15.78 -14.94
N GLN A 226 -13.32 -16.62 -15.98
CA GLN A 226 -12.62 -16.39 -17.24
C GLN A 226 -13.12 -15.13 -17.96
N MET A 227 -14.43 -14.89 -17.99
CA MET A 227 -14.98 -13.67 -18.58
C MET A 227 -14.54 -12.42 -17.81
N LYS A 228 -14.47 -12.51 -16.48
CA LYS A 228 -13.97 -11.41 -15.64
C LYS A 228 -12.49 -11.10 -15.91
N GLU A 229 -11.66 -12.12 -16.08
CA GLU A 229 -10.25 -11.96 -16.44
C GLU A 229 -10.10 -11.31 -17.83
N GLN A 230 -10.86 -11.78 -18.83
CA GLN A 230 -10.85 -11.21 -20.18
C GLN A 230 -11.33 -9.76 -20.21
N LEU A 231 -12.43 -9.46 -19.49
CA LEU A 231 -12.94 -8.09 -19.38
C LEU A 231 -11.95 -7.17 -18.65
N LEU A 232 -11.29 -7.67 -17.61
CA LEU A 232 -10.28 -6.92 -16.89
C LEU A 232 -9.07 -6.64 -17.79
N GLN A 233 -8.60 -7.62 -18.55
CA GLN A 233 -7.51 -7.42 -19.50
C GLN A 233 -7.89 -6.36 -20.55
N ALA A 234 -9.08 -6.45 -21.14
CA ALA A 234 -9.55 -5.46 -22.09
C ALA A 234 -9.65 -4.05 -21.47
N LEU A 235 -10.12 -3.95 -20.22
CA LEU A 235 -10.19 -2.68 -19.48
C LEU A 235 -8.79 -2.09 -19.23
N VAL A 236 -7.83 -2.94 -18.84
CA VAL A 236 -6.43 -2.57 -18.61
C VAL A 236 -5.77 -2.10 -19.91
N ASP A 237 -5.93 -2.86 -20.99
CA ASP A 237 -5.37 -2.53 -22.32
C ASP A 237 -6.00 -1.24 -22.86
N THR A 238 -7.31 -1.05 -22.67
CA THR A 238 -8.01 0.19 -23.08
C THR A 238 -7.48 1.39 -22.31
N ALA A 239 -7.33 1.28 -20.98
CA ALA A 239 -6.77 2.37 -20.17
C ALA A 239 -5.32 2.70 -20.58
N LEU A 240 -4.51 1.69 -20.88
CA LEU A 240 -3.14 1.88 -21.36
C LEU A 240 -3.08 2.56 -22.72
N MET A 241 -3.99 2.20 -23.65
CA MET A 241 -4.09 2.84 -24.95
C MET A 241 -4.50 4.31 -24.83
N GLU A 242 -5.50 4.62 -24.00
CA GLU A 242 -5.95 6.00 -23.74
C GLU A 242 -4.81 6.86 -23.21
N GLU A 243 -4.09 6.39 -22.20
CA GLU A 243 -2.96 7.10 -21.62
C GLU A 243 -1.87 7.36 -22.68
N LYS A 244 -1.47 6.33 -23.43
CA LYS A 244 -0.45 6.48 -24.49
C LYS A 244 -0.88 7.45 -25.59
N VAL A 245 -2.11 7.33 -26.08
CA VAL A 245 -2.63 8.21 -27.14
C VAL A 245 -2.72 9.65 -26.67
N CYS A 246 -3.22 9.91 -25.46
CA CYS A 246 -3.28 11.25 -24.89
C CYS A 246 -1.88 11.85 -24.67
N ASN A 247 -0.93 11.07 -24.16
CA ASN A 247 0.45 11.52 -23.94
C ASN A 247 1.17 11.88 -25.25
N LEU A 248 0.82 11.26 -26.38
CA LEU A 248 1.34 11.60 -27.69
C LEU A 248 0.57 12.76 -28.34
N LEU A 249 -0.76 12.76 -28.23
CA LEU A 249 -1.62 13.72 -28.92
C LEU A 249 -1.62 15.11 -28.26
N ALA A 250 -1.58 15.20 -26.94
CA ALA A 250 -1.62 16.49 -26.24
C ALA A 250 -0.41 17.38 -26.58
N PRO A 251 0.85 16.90 -26.56
CA PRO A 251 1.99 17.69 -27.01
C PRO A 251 1.91 18.08 -28.49
N LEU A 252 1.39 17.21 -29.36
CA LEU A 252 1.20 17.51 -30.79
C LEU A 252 0.18 18.62 -31.03
N VAL A 253 -0.90 18.65 -30.24
CA VAL A 253 -1.90 19.72 -30.29
C VAL A 253 -1.32 21.04 -29.78
N GLN A 254 -0.50 21.01 -28.72
CA GLN A 254 0.15 22.21 -28.16
C GLN A 254 1.15 22.86 -29.12
N ARG A 255 1.95 22.06 -29.83
CA ARG A 255 2.95 22.55 -30.80
C ARG A 255 2.41 22.72 -32.23
N ARG A 256 1.11 22.49 -32.44
CA ARG A 256 0.48 22.45 -33.76
C ARG A 256 0.75 23.70 -34.60
N ASP A 257 0.65 24.87 -33.99
CA ASP A 257 0.76 26.15 -34.69
C ASP A 257 2.22 26.42 -35.12
N SER A 258 3.20 26.06 -34.29
CA SER A 258 4.63 26.15 -34.66
C SER A 258 5.01 25.13 -35.73
N ASP A 259 4.57 23.89 -35.58
CA ASP A 259 4.85 22.82 -36.54
C ASP A 259 4.24 23.14 -37.91
N TRP A 260 3.07 23.79 -37.94
CA TRP A 260 2.45 24.25 -39.17
C TRP A 260 3.31 25.28 -39.92
N GLU A 261 3.81 26.30 -39.22
CA GLU A 261 4.64 27.35 -39.85
C GLU A 261 5.98 26.79 -40.34
N GLU A 262 6.62 25.90 -39.58
CA GLU A 262 7.85 25.23 -39.99
C GLU A 262 7.64 24.37 -41.25
N LEU A 263 6.57 23.58 -41.28
CA LEU A 263 6.24 22.74 -42.43
C LEU A 263 5.84 23.59 -43.66
N LYS A 264 5.13 24.71 -43.45
CA LYS A 264 4.78 25.66 -44.51
C LYS A 264 6.03 26.28 -45.13
N ALA A 265 6.96 26.76 -44.30
CA ALA A 265 8.23 27.30 -44.75
C ALA A 265 9.05 26.26 -45.52
N SER A 266 9.12 25.02 -45.01
CA SER A 266 9.82 23.93 -45.67
C SER A 266 9.18 23.52 -47.02
N ALA A 267 7.85 23.50 -47.10
CA ALA A 267 7.13 23.22 -48.35
C ALA A 267 7.33 24.33 -49.39
N SER A 268 7.30 25.60 -48.94
CA SER A 268 7.55 26.77 -49.78
C SER A 268 8.98 26.76 -50.32
N GLN A 269 9.97 26.51 -49.46
CA GLN A 269 11.38 26.38 -49.86
C GLN A 269 11.59 25.23 -50.85
N ALA A 270 10.94 24.09 -50.66
CA ALA A 270 11.03 22.97 -51.60
C ALA A 270 10.49 23.33 -53.00
N MET A 271 9.46 24.18 -53.10
CA MET A 271 8.98 24.69 -54.39
C MET A 271 9.95 25.71 -55.00
N ASP A 272 10.55 26.57 -54.17
CA ASP A 272 11.56 27.54 -54.61
C ASP A 272 12.81 26.84 -55.16
N ASP A 273 13.34 25.85 -54.44
CA ASP A 273 14.50 25.06 -54.86
C ASP A 273 14.25 24.37 -56.21
N LEU A 274 13.04 23.85 -56.44
CA LEU A 274 12.63 23.27 -57.72
C LEU A 274 12.50 24.35 -58.81
N ALA A 275 11.95 25.52 -58.50
CA ALA A 275 11.89 26.64 -59.44
C ALA A 275 13.29 27.11 -59.86
N VAL A 276 14.20 27.28 -58.90
CA VAL A 276 15.60 27.67 -59.13
C VAL A 276 16.32 26.60 -59.96
N TYR A 277 16.06 25.31 -59.72
CA TYR A 277 16.61 24.23 -60.54
C TYR A 277 16.23 24.36 -62.03
N PHE A 278 14.96 24.69 -62.34
CA PHE A 278 14.48 24.85 -63.71
C PHE A 278 14.79 26.23 -64.34
N SER A 279 15.22 27.23 -63.56
CA SER A 279 15.69 28.53 -64.06
C SER A 279 16.98 28.45 -64.88
N GLY A 280 17.80 27.42 -64.63
CA GLY A 280 19.11 27.24 -65.25
C GLY A 280 20.24 28.06 -64.63
N GLU A 281 20.01 28.74 -63.50
CA GLU A 281 21.05 29.50 -62.76
C GLU A 281 22.00 28.62 -61.94
N HIS A 282 21.71 27.33 -61.80
CA HIS A 282 22.61 26.38 -61.11
C HIS A 282 23.86 26.09 -61.95
N ALA A 283 25.03 26.52 -61.45
CA ALA A 283 26.34 26.48 -62.10
C ALA A 283 26.83 25.09 -62.60
N LEU A 284 26.18 23.98 -62.23
CA LEU A 284 26.63 22.61 -62.50
C LEU A 284 25.85 21.86 -63.60
N ARG A 285 24.70 22.37 -64.10
CA ARG A 285 23.92 21.69 -65.17
C ARG A 285 23.21 22.70 -66.11
N ARG A 286 23.82 23.03 -67.25
CA ARG A 286 23.30 23.99 -68.25
C ARG A 286 22.09 23.53 -69.09
N ASN A 287 21.68 22.25 -69.01
CA ASN A 287 20.76 21.64 -69.98
C ASN A 287 19.35 21.33 -69.43
N VAL A 288 18.88 22.00 -68.37
CA VAL A 288 17.55 21.74 -67.75
C VAL A 288 16.69 23.01 -67.59
N ARG A 289 16.93 24.04 -68.43
CA ARG A 289 16.13 25.27 -68.37
C ARG A 289 14.73 25.03 -68.93
N ASN A 290 13.70 25.32 -68.13
CA ASN A 290 12.29 25.27 -68.54
C ASN A 290 11.51 26.39 -67.83
N GLU A 291 11.24 27.47 -68.57
CA GLU A 291 10.55 28.67 -68.05
C GLU A 291 9.09 28.41 -67.64
N GLU A 292 8.44 27.44 -68.29
CA GLU A 292 7.07 27.04 -67.95
C GLU A 292 7.02 26.34 -66.59
N LEU A 293 7.98 25.43 -66.32
CA LEU A 293 8.07 24.75 -65.02
C LEU A 293 8.54 25.69 -63.91
N GLU A 294 9.49 26.59 -64.19
CA GLU A 294 9.92 27.60 -63.22
C GLU A 294 8.75 28.47 -62.76
N SER A 295 8.02 29.08 -63.69
CA SER A 295 6.86 29.92 -63.36
C SER A 295 5.76 29.14 -62.65
N TRP A 296 5.57 27.87 -63.01
CA TRP A 296 4.61 26.97 -62.36
C TRP A 296 4.98 26.66 -60.90
N PHE A 297 6.24 26.32 -60.60
CA PHE A 297 6.70 26.07 -59.23
C PHE A 297 6.67 27.33 -58.36
N ARG A 298 7.06 28.51 -58.90
CA ARG A 298 6.87 29.79 -58.18
C ARG A 298 5.39 30.10 -57.91
N GLY A 299 4.50 29.76 -58.86
CA GLY A 299 3.05 29.88 -58.66
C GLY A 299 2.53 28.94 -57.57
N LEU A 300 3.06 27.72 -57.46
CA LEU A 300 2.73 26.80 -56.36
C LEU A 300 3.26 27.30 -55.01
N GLN A 301 4.47 27.84 -54.98
CA GLN A 301 5.08 28.44 -53.80
C GLN A 301 4.18 29.54 -53.23
N GLN A 302 3.75 30.50 -54.06
CA GLN A 302 2.83 31.56 -53.64
C GLN A 302 1.51 31.00 -53.07
N ARG A 303 0.95 29.97 -53.72
CA ARG A 303 -0.28 29.31 -53.23
C ARG A 303 -0.08 28.59 -51.89
N ILE A 304 1.14 28.11 -51.59
CA ILE A 304 1.51 27.54 -50.28
C ILE A 304 1.65 28.67 -49.26
N ASP A 305 2.31 29.78 -49.60
CA ASP A 305 2.48 30.94 -48.72
C ASP A 305 1.15 31.61 -48.35
N GLU A 306 0.16 31.57 -49.23
CA GLU A 306 -1.21 32.03 -48.99
C GLU A 306 -2.04 31.11 -48.07
N LEU A 307 -1.57 29.91 -47.74
CA LEU A 307 -2.27 29.02 -46.82
C LEU A 307 -2.22 29.60 -45.41
N ASN A 308 -3.37 30.08 -44.94
CA ASN A 308 -3.48 30.66 -43.60
C ASN A 308 -4.15 29.69 -42.63
N PHE A 309 -3.45 29.44 -41.53
CA PHE A 309 -3.96 28.70 -40.39
C PHE A 309 -4.64 29.67 -39.43
N GLY A 310 -5.95 29.51 -39.17
CA GLY A 310 -6.70 30.34 -38.21
C GLY A 310 -7.60 31.47 -38.78
N GLY A 311 -7.73 31.60 -40.10
CA GLY A 311 -8.70 32.52 -40.72
C GLY A 311 -10.15 32.01 -40.66
N GLN A 312 -11.12 32.85 -41.03
CA GLN A 312 -12.55 32.47 -41.22
C GLN A 312 -12.80 31.34 -42.25
N GLU A 313 -11.75 30.81 -42.87
CA GLU A 313 -11.83 29.67 -43.78
C GLU A 313 -12.06 28.36 -43.00
N ASN A 314 -13.12 27.63 -43.36
CA ASN A 314 -13.39 26.31 -42.80
C ASN A 314 -12.19 25.36 -43.00
N SER A 315 -11.78 24.62 -41.97
CA SER A 315 -10.71 23.59 -42.02
C SER A 315 -10.86 22.61 -43.21
N LEU A 316 -12.10 22.34 -43.66
CA LEU A 316 -12.41 21.55 -44.85
C LEU A 316 -11.90 22.17 -46.17
N SER A 317 -11.93 23.50 -46.28
CA SER A 317 -11.47 24.22 -47.48
C SER A 317 -9.95 24.21 -47.58
N LEU A 318 -9.26 24.41 -46.46
CA LEU A 318 -7.81 24.31 -46.33
C LEU A 318 -7.33 22.88 -46.66
N SER A 319 -8.00 21.87 -46.11
CA SER A 319 -7.75 20.46 -46.44
C SER A 319 -7.88 20.16 -47.94
N ARG A 320 -8.88 20.73 -48.62
CA ARG A 320 -9.06 20.57 -50.07
C ARG A 320 -7.97 21.28 -50.88
N LYS A 321 -7.56 22.49 -50.48
CA LYS A 321 -6.47 23.23 -51.13
C LYS A 321 -5.15 22.43 -51.07
N ILE A 322 -4.79 21.91 -49.90
CA ILE A 322 -3.58 21.07 -49.74
C ILE A 322 -3.66 19.79 -50.57
N ALA A 323 -4.82 19.12 -50.59
CA ALA A 323 -5.02 17.92 -51.41
C ALA A 323 -4.87 18.20 -52.91
N GLN A 324 -5.36 19.36 -53.39
CA GLN A 324 -5.17 19.80 -54.77
C GLN A 324 -3.70 20.06 -55.10
N LEU A 325 -2.95 20.74 -54.21
CA LEU A 325 -1.52 20.97 -54.38
C LEU A 325 -0.74 19.65 -54.42
N SER A 326 -1.04 18.71 -53.52
CA SER A 326 -0.41 17.38 -53.53
C SER A 326 -0.75 16.58 -54.79
N LYS A 327 -1.97 16.72 -55.33
CA LYS A 327 -2.35 16.07 -56.59
C LYS A 327 -1.60 16.67 -57.78
N ALA A 328 -1.52 18.00 -57.83
CA ALA A 328 -0.79 18.72 -58.87
C ALA A 328 0.69 18.32 -58.94
N LEU A 329 1.36 18.21 -57.79
CA LEU A 329 2.74 17.70 -57.71
C LEU A 329 2.87 16.24 -58.20
N GLY A 330 1.83 15.42 -57.97
CA GLY A 330 1.78 14.06 -58.47
C GLY A 330 1.60 13.94 -59.98
N GLU A 331 0.82 14.84 -60.57
CA GLU A 331 0.61 14.91 -62.01
C GLU A 331 1.86 15.41 -62.74
N VAL A 332 2.58 16.39 -62.17
CA VAL A 332 3.86 16.89 -62.76
C VAL A 332 4.97 15.84 -62.70
N ALA A 333 4.96 14.94 -61.73
CA ALA A 333 5.89 13.81 -61.70
C ALA A 333 5.77 12.88 -62.94
N LEU A 334 4.63 12.89 -63.65
CA LEU A 334 4.40 12.10 -64.86
C LEU A 334 4.85 12.80 -66.14
N PHE A 335 5.25 14.08 -66.06
CA PHE A 335 5.69 14.83 -67.22
C PHE A 335 7.02 14.27 -67.76
N HIS A 336 7.13 14.07 -69.08
CA HIS A 336 8.25 13.32 -69.69
C HIS A 336 9.63 13.92 -69.36
N GLY A 337 9.74 15.25 -69.20
CA GLY A 337 11.00 15.90 -68.80
C GLY A 337 11.39 15.71 -67.34
N VAL A 338 10.40 15.42 -66.47
CA VAL A 338 10.56 15.27 -65.01
C VAL A 338 10.71 13.79 -64.64
N SER A 339 9.95 12.91 -65.29
CA SER A 339 9.95 11.46 -65.03
C SER A 339 11.28 10.78 -65.32
N GLN A 340 12.13 11.38 -66.17
CA GLN A 340 13.45 10.88 -66.52
C GLN A 340 14.53 11.24 -65.49
N GLN A 341 14.23 12.10 -64.51
CA GLN A 341 15.19 12.58 -63.53
C GLN A 341 14.82 12.10 -62.11
N PRO A 342 15.46 11.02 -61.59
CA PRO A 342 15.10 10.42 -60.31
C PRO A 342 15.30 11.36 -59.11
N GLN A 343 16.24 12.31 -59.21
CA GLN A 343 16.46 13.32 -58.17
C GLN A 343 15.23 14.23 -57.99
N ILE A 344 14.61 14.66 -59.09
CA ILE A 344 13.42 15.53 -59.04
C ILE A 344 12.21 14.73 -58.55
N LEU A 345 12.07 13.48 -58.98
CA LEU A 345 11.01 12.60 -58.47
C LEU A 345 11.09 12.41 -56.96
N HIS A 346 12.30 12.33 -56.40
CA HIS A 346 12.50 12.27 -54.95
C HIS A 346 12.09 13.59 -54.28
N PHE A 347 12.56 14.74 -54.77
CA PHE A 347 12.15 16.05 -54.24
C PHE A 347 10.63 16.28 -54.31
N LEU A 348 9.98 15.87 -55.40
CA LEU A 348 8.52 15.94 -55.54
C LEU A 348 7.81 15.00 -54.55
N ALA A 349 8.36 13.81 -54.29
CA ALA A 349 7.84 12.90 -53.29
C ALA A 349 7.98 13.49 -51.88
N ASP A 350 9.11 14.10 -51.56
CA ASP A 350 9.39 14.74 -50.27
C ASP A 350 8.46 15.94 -50.06
N ALA A 351 8.31 16.82 -51.06
CA ALA A 351 7.37 17.94 -51.01
C ALA A 351 5.92 17.47 -50.77
N ARG A 352 5.50 16.37 -51.42
CA ARG A 352 4.19 15.76 -51.17
C ARG A 352 4.06 15.21 -49.76
N GLN A 353 5.12 14.62 -49.19
CA GLN A 353 5.11 14.17 -47.80
C GLN A 353 5.00 15.35 -46.83
N ILE A 354 5.69 16.48 -47.08
CA ILE A 354 5.58 17.70 -46.27
C ILE A 354 4.13 18.21 -46.32
N LEU A 355 3.52 18.33 -47.50
CA LEU A 355 2.11 18.73 -47.64
C LEU A 355 1.14 17.77 -46.94
N GLN A 356 1.41 16.46 -46.98
CA GLN A 356 0.63 15.47 -46.22
C GLN A 356 0.79 15.64 -44.70
N LYS A 357 2.00 15.96 -44.21
CA LYS A 357 2.23 16.28 -42.80
C LYS A 357 1.49 17.55 -42.40
N MET A 358 1.52 18.61 -43.22
CA MET A 358 0.73 19.83 -43.02
C MET A 358 -0.77 19.54 -42.92
N LEU A 359 -1.30 18.68 -43.80
CA LEU A 359 -2.71 18.28 -43.73
C LEU A 359 -3.06 17.60 -42.40
N ARG A 360 -2.15 16.75 -41.88
CA ARG A 360 -2.35 16.05 -40.61
C ARG A 360 -2.29 17.02 -39.44
N THR A 361 -1.30 17.91 -39.39
CA THR A 361 -1.19 18.93 -38.33
C THR A 361 -2.42 19.84 -38.31
N ALA A 362 -2.96 20.20 -39.48
CA ALA A 362 -4.17 21.00 -39.57
C ALA A 362 -5.44 20.30 -39.06
N ASN A 363 -5.46 18.96 -39.05
CA ASN A 363 -6.57 18.15 -38.55
C ASN A 363 -6.46 17.81 -37.05
N LEU A 364 -5.35 18.16 -36.39
CA LEU A 364 -5.21 18.02 -34.95
C LEU A 364 -6.13 19.01 -34.23
N SER A 365 -7.06 18.48 -33.43
CA SER A 365 -8.05 19.30 -32.74
C SER A 365 -8.10 19.00 -31.24
N GLU A 366 -8.25 20.05 -30.42
CA GLU A 366 -8.54 19.88 -29.00
C GLU A 366 -9.84 19.09 -28.75
N ASP A 367 -10.80 19.17 -29.68
CA ASP A 367 -12.06 18.44 -29.58
C ASP A 367 -11.86 16.92 -29.63
N THR A 368 -10.80 16.42 -30.27
CA THR A 368 -10.45 15.00 -30.22
C THR A 368 -10.01 14.59 -28.82
N LEU A 369 -9.19 15.39 -28.13
CA LEU A 369 -8.78 15.14 -26.74
C LEU A 369 -9.99 15.16 -25.80
N ARG A 370 -10.87 16.17 -25.92
CA ARG A 370 -12.13 16.24 -25.15
C ARG A 370 -13.03 15.02 -25.40
N THR A 371 -13.03 14.51 -26.62
CA THR A 371 -13.77 13.29 -26.96
C THR A 371 -13.16 12.06 -26.29
N ILE A 372 -11.84 11.94 -26.22
CA ILE A 372 -11.19 10.84 -25.48
C ILE A 372 -11.52 10.94 -23.99
N GLU A 373 -11.41 12.13 -23.38
CA GLU A 373 -11.72 12.34 -21.97
C GLU A 373 -13.16 11.94 -21.61
N THR A 374 -14.14 12.34 -22.44
CA THR A 374 -15.54 11.99 -22.22
C THR A 374 -15.82 10.50 -22.40
N VAL A 375 -15.20 9.87 -23.40
CA VAL A 375 -15.37 8.44 -23.69
C VAL A 375 -14.66 7.54 -22.67
N ALA A 376 -13.53 8.00 -22.12
CA ALA A 376 -12.71 7.30 -21.14
C ALA A 376 -13.26 7.39 -19.70
N ASP A 377 -14.41 8.04 -19.46
CA ASP A 377 -14.95 8.15 -18.11
C ASP A 377 -15.25 6.77 -17.51
N LEU A 378 -14.60 6.45 -16.39
CA LEU A 378 -14.76 5.21 -15.64
C LEU A 378 -15.43 5.42 -14.27
N SER A 379 -16.02 6.60 -14.03
CA SER A 379 -16.64 6.99 -12.76
C SER A 379 -17.71 6.00 -12.24
N TYR A 380 -18.35 5.27 -13.15
CA TYR A 380 -19.37 4.26 -12.86
C TYR A 380 -18.81 2.97 -12.26
N ALA A 381 -17.54 2.63 -12.52
CA ALA A 381 -17.01 1.30 -12.26
C ALA A 381 -16.52 1.10 -10.81
N TRP A 382 -16.38 2.18 -10.03
CA TRP A 382 -15.72 2.14 -8.72
C TRP A 382 -16.21 1.04 -7.77
N LYS A 383 -17.53 0.89 -7.58
CA LYS A 383 -18.06 -0.18 -6.73
C LYS A 383 -17.97 -1.55 -7.38
N ALA A 384 -18.20 -1.62 -8.69
CA ALA A 384 -18.21 -2.88 -9.44
C ALA A 384 -16.80 -3.50 -9.55
N LEU A 385 -15.74 -2.69 -9.64
CA LEU A 385 -14.35 -3.17 -9.63
C LEU A 385 -13.93 -3.82 -8.32
N GLY A 386 -14.67 -3.61 -7.23
CA GLY A 386 -14.47 -4.35 -5.99
C GLY A 386 -14.55 -5.87 -6.20
N ALA A 387 -15.39 -6.35 -7.11
CA ALA A 387 -15.52 -7.77 -7.45
C ALA A 387 -14.39 -8.32 -8.34
N TYR A 388 -13.55 -7.45 -8.90
CA TYR A 388 -12.44 -7.80 -9.80
C TYR A 388 -11.08 -7.81 -9.10
N ARG A 389 -11.04 -7.57 -7.78
CA ARG A 389 -9.80 -7.56 -6.99
C ARG A 389 -8.97 -8.83 -7.16
N GLU A 390 -9.60 -10.00 -7.10
CA GLU A 390 -8.88 -11.27 -7.30
C GLU A 390 -8.37 -11.44 -8.73
N ALA A 391 -9.14 -11.01 -9.73
CA ALA A 391 -8.69 -11.03 -11.12
C ALA A 391 -7.49 -10.09 -11.34
N MET A 392 -7.47 -8.90 -10.71
CA MET A 392 -6.32 -7.97 -10.76
C MET A 392 -5.08 -8.58 -10.11
N ARG A 393 -5.25 -9.25 -8.96
CA ARG A 393 -4.16 -10.02 -8.33
C ARG A 393 -3.66 -11.14 -9.24
N GLY A 394 -4.58 -11.88 -9.87
CA GLY A 394 -4.26 -12.92 -10.85
C GLY A 394 -3.45 -12.39 -12.05
N LEU A 395 -3.83 -11.23 -12.61
CA LEU A 395 -3.09 -10.61 -13.70
C LEU A 395 -1.65 -10.24 -13.31
N LEU A 396 -1.45 -9.67 -12.11
CA LEU A 396 -0.12 -9.38 -11.57
C LEU A 396 0.72 -10.64 -11.35
N ALA A 397 0.08 -11.74 -10.92
CA ALA A 397 0.74 -13.02 -10.74
C ALA A 397 1.17 -13.63 -12.08
N GLN A 398 0.34 -13.51 -13.12
CA GLN A 398 0.59 -14.12 -14.44
C GLN A 398 1.62 -13.35 -15.28
N SER A 399 1.57 -12.02 -15.27
CA SER A 399 2.42 -11.19 -16.14
C SER A 399 2.94 -9.94 -15.41
N PRO A 400 4.27 -9.82 -15.24
CA PRO A 400 4.87 -8.64 -14.61
C PRO A 400 4.62 -7.32 -15.37
N ASP A 401 4.48 -7.37 -16.70
CA ASP A 401 4.26 -6.19 -17.54
C ASP A 401 2.88 -5.53 -17.31
N SER A 402 1.94 -6.27 -16.70
CA SER A 402 0.60 -5.77 -16.37
C SER A 402 0.60 -4.65 -15.31
N VAL A 403 1.72 -4.41 -14.62
CA VAL A 403 1.85 -3.32 -13.64
C VAL A 403 1.59 -1.95 -14.28
N LYS A 404 2.10 -1.71 -15.50
CA LYS A 404 1.88 -0.46 -16.25
C LYS A 404 0.40 -0.29 -16.61
N GLY A 405 -0.22 -1.36 -17.07
CA GLY A 405 -1.64 -1.36 -17.42
C GLY A 405 -2.53 -1.11 -16.19
N LEU A 406 -2.19 -1.67 -15.04
CA LEU A 406 -2.92 -1.40 -13.80
C LEU A 406 -2.73 0.04 -13.31
N ARG A 407 -1.54 0.63 -13.48
CA ARG A 407 -1.34 2.07 -13.24
C ARG A 407 -2.29 2.90 -14.11
N ALA A 408 -2.33 2.62 -15.41
CA ALA A 408 -3.21 3.31 -16.34
C ALA A 408 -4.68 3.19 -15.91
N LEU A 409 -5.09 2.00 -15.46
CA LEU A 409 -6.42 1.77 -14.91
C LEU A 409 -6.69 2.58 -13.63
N PHE A 410 -5.74 2.69 -12.70
CA PHE A 410 -5.92 3.51 -11.49
C PHE A 410 -6.02 5.00 -11.81
N LEU A 411 -5.26 5.49 -12.80
CA LEU A 411 -5.39 6.86 -13.30
C LEU A 411 -6.75 7.09 -13.94
N LYS A 412 -7.20 6.15 -14.78
CA LYS A 412 -8.54 6.19 -15.37
C LYS A 412 -9.64 6.21 -14.30
N LEU A 413 -9.47 5.46 -13.20
CA LEU A 413 -10.41 5.50 -12.07
C LEU A 413 -10.47 6.83 -11.34
N ALA A 414 -9.45 7.69 -11.46
CA ALA A 414 -9.48 9.03 -10.89
C ALA A 414 -10.58 9.91 -11.52
N SER A 415 -11.12 9.55 -12.69
CA SER A 415 -12.24 10.27 -13.33
C SER A 415 -13.47 10.39 -12.43
N ILE A 416 -13.65 9.49 -11.44
CA ILE A 416 -14.72 9.55 -10.44
C ILE A 416 -14.78 10.88 -9.68
N LEU A 417 -13.64 11.56 -9.56
CA LEU A 417 -13.51 12.83 -8.84
C LEU A 417 -13.83 14.04 -9.72
N GLU A 418 -13.71 13.93 -11.04
CA GLU A 418 -13.72 15.10 -11.91
C GLU A 418 -15.07 15.82 -11.92
N ALA A 419 -16.16 15.10 -12.21
CA ALA A 419 -17.49 15.70 -12.31
C ALA A 419 -17.97 16.29 -10.95
N PRO A 420 -17.86 15.57 -9.81
CA PRO A 420 -18.22 16.14 -8.50
C PRO A 420 -17.38 17.36 -8.13
N LEU A 421 -16.06 17.31 -8.32
CA LEU A 421 -15.19 18.43 -7.98
C LEU A 421 -15.44 19.64 -8.89
N ARG A 422 -15.76 19.42 -10.17
CA ARG A 422 -16.15 20.49 -11.09
C ARG A 422 -17.41 21.22 -10.60
N ARG A 423 -18.42 20.48 -10.14
CA ARG A 423 -19.65 21.06 -9.56
C ARG A 423 -19.39 21.83 -8.26
N ILE A 424 -18.53 21.32 -7.39
CA ILE A 424 -18.16 22.02 -6.15
C ILE A 424 -17.35 23.30 -6.45
N ARG A 425 -16.47 23.28 -7.45
CA ARG A 425 -15.76 24.49 -7.90
C ARG A 425 -16.75 25.55 -8.40
N GLN A 426 -17.77 25.13 -9.15
CA GLN A 426 -18.83 26.04 -9.64
C GLN A 426 -19.65 26.67 -8.50
N SER A 427 -19.78 25.99 -7.34
CA SER A 427 -20.47 26.57 -6.19
C SER A 427 -19.58 27.50 -5.33
N GLY A 428 -18.29 27.62 -5.64
CA GLY A 428 -17.36 28.53 -4.97
C GLY A 428 -16.93 28.10 -3.56
N ASN A 429 -17.22 26.88 -3.13
CA ASN A 429 -16.94 26.42 -1.76
C ASN A 429 -15.65 25.58 -1.67
N GLU A 430 -14.53 26.25 -1.35
CA GLU A 430 -13.19 25.64 -1.35
C GLU A 430 -12.99 24.61 -0.22
N SER A 431 -13.63 24.78 0.94
CA SER A 431 -13.51 23.82 2.06
C SER A 431 -14.13 22.47 1.69
N HIS A 432 -15.30 22.47 1.06
CA HIS A 432 -15.95 21.25 0.57
C HIS A 432 -15.12 20.56 -0.52
N LYS A 433 -14.47 21.32 -1.40
CA LYS A 433 -13.59 20.77 -2.43
C LYS A 433 -12.44 19.99 -1.79
N SER A 434 -11.76 20.58 -0.80
CA SER A 434 -10.65 19.92 -0.10
C SER A 434 -11.10 18.65 0.61
N LEU A 435 -12.22 18.70 1.33
CA LEU A 435 -12.77 17.54 2.07
C LEU A 435 -13.17 16.39 1.13
N VAL A 436 -13.95 16.68 0.08
CA VAL A 436 -14.42 15.66 -0.87
C VAL A 436 -13.25 15.07 -1.64
N SER A 437 -12.34 15.92 -2.14
CA SER A 437 -11.15 15.46 -2.85
C SER A 437 -10.27 14.60 -1.96
N GLY A 438 -10.00 15.03 -0.72
CA GLY A 438 -9.19 14.27 0.24
C GLY A 438 -9.79 12.91 0.57
N TYR A 439 -11.10 12.85 0.84
CA TYR A 439 -11.78 11.59 1.18
C TYR A 439 -11.72 10.57 0.03
N TYR A 440 -12.13 10.96 -1.17
CA TYR A 440 -12.20 10.04 -2.31
C TYR A 440 -10.82 9.70 -2.88
N SER A 441 -9.87 10.65 -2.88
CA SER A 441 -8.46 10.33 -3.18
C SER A 441 -7.89 9.32 -2.20
N ALA A 442 -8.12 9.47 -0.89
CA ALA A 442 -7.65 8.51 0.10
C ALA A 442 -8.24 7.10 -0.14
N ARG A 443 -9.51 7.02 -0.54
CA ARG A 443 -10.14 5.73 -0.92
C ARG A 443 -9.55 5.12 -2.17
N LEU A 444 -9.25 5.90 -3.20
CA LEU A 444 -8.58 5.43 -4.41
C LEU A 444 -7.18 4.88 -4.09
N VAL A 445 -6.41 5.62 -3.28
CA VAL A 445 -5.08 5.20 -2.84
C VAL A 445 -5.15 3.93 -2.00
N GLU A 446 -6.12 3.80 -1.09
CA GLU A 446 -6.34 2.59 -0.31
C GLU A 446 -6.66 1.38 -1.21
N PHE A 447 -7.52 1.55 -2.22
CA PHE A 447 -7.82 0.51 -3.21
C PHE A 447 -6.57 0.09 -3.99
N MET A 448 -5.83 1.04 -4.55
CA MET A 448 -4.60 0.78 -5.29
C MET A 448 -3.55 0.09 -4.40
N ARG A 449 -3.29 0.59 -3.19
CA ARG A 449 -2.37 -0.04 -2.22
C ARG A 449 -2.77 -1.48 -1.91
N SER A 450 -4.07 -1.77 -1.82
CA SER A 450 -4.56 -3.13 -1.55
C SER A 450 -4.38 -4.12 -2.71
N VAL A 451 -4.36 -3.63 -3.96
CA VAL A 451 -4.09 -4.44 -5.15
C VAL A 451 -2.59 -4.59 -5.35
N LEU A 452 -1.83 -3.49 -5.26
CA LEU A 452 -0.37 -3.49 -5.41
C LEU A 452 0.36 -4.26 -4.29
N GLN A 453 -0.26 -4.45 -3.11
CA GLN A 453 0.26 -5.33 -2.06
C GLN A 453 0.52 -6.76 -2.54
N GLU A 454 -0.15 -7.20 -3.61
CA GLU A 454 0.10 -8.51 -4.18
C GLU A 454 1.52 -8.65 -4.73
N ILE A 455 2.14 -7.56 -5.20
CA ILE A 455 3.51 -7.59 -5.72
C ILE A 455 4.53 -7.94 -4.61
N PRO A 456 4.56 -7.24 -3.45
CA PRO A 456 5.34 -7.69 -2.30
C PRO A 456 5.09 -9.15 -1.91
N ARG A 457 3.84 -9.61 -1.86
CA ARG A 457 3.53 -11.02 -1.53
C ARG A 457 4.15 -12.00 -2.50
N LEU A 458 4.04 -11.72 -3.80
CA LEU A 458 4.65 -12.53 -4.84
C LEU A 458 6.18 -12.52 -4.70
N ILE A 459 6.79 -11.35 -4.49
CA ILE A 459 8.23 -11.24 -4.25
C ILE A 459 8.65 -12.09 -3.04
N PHE A 460 7.92 -12.03 -1.93
CA PHE A 460 8.21 -12.84 -0.74
C PHE A 460 7.99 -14.33 -0.95
N GLY A 461 6.97 -14.73 -1.73
CA GLY A 461 6.80 -16.11 -2.15
C GLY A 461 8.00 -16.62 -2.95
N LEU A 462 8.46 -15.83 -3.94
CA LEU A 462 9.64 -16.14 -4.75
C LEU A 462 10.93 -16.15 -3.90
N LEU A 463 11.07 -15.24 -2.95
CA LEU A 463 12.19 -15.20 -1.99
C LEU A 463 12.17 -16.40 -1.03
N GLY A 464 10.98 -16.85 -0.63
CA GLY A 464 10.80 -18.07 0.13
C GLY A 464 11.28 -19.29 -0.64
N GLU A 465 10.86 -19.43 -1.91
CA GLU A 465 11.37 -20.48 -2.80
C GLU A 465 12.89 -20.39 -2.97
N LEU A 466 13.44 -19.20 -3.21
CA LEU A 466 14.89 -18.95 -3.29
C LEU A 466 15.61 -19.37 -2.00
N SER A 467 15.02 -19.12 -0.83
CA SER A 467 15.62 -19.48 0.46
C SER A 467 15.70 -20.99 0.68
N THR A 468 14.83 -21.78 0.04
CA THR A 468 14.88 -23.25 0.10
C THR A 468 15.87 -23.86 -0.88
N LEU A 469 16.32 -23.10 -1.88
CA LEU A 469 17.29 -23.52 -2.89
C LEU A 469 18.73 -23.44 -2.35
N ASP A 470 18.97 -24.00 -1.16
CA ASP A 470 20.30 -24.24 -0.59
C ASP A 470 21.24 -25.02 -1.54
N ALA A 471 20.68 -25.68 -2.56
CA ALA A 471 21.37 -26.51 -3.55
C ALA A 471 22.28 -25.77 -4.55
N ALA A 472 22.30 -24.43 -4.57
CA ALA A 472 23.34 -23.68 -5.29
C ALA A 472 24.67 -23.60 -4.52
N ARG A 473 24.69 -24.03 -3.24
CA ARG A 473 25.90 -24.07 -2.43
C ARG A 473 26.57 -25.43 -2.56
N LEU A 474 27.89 -25.41 -2.77
CA LEU A 474 28.72 -26.59 -2.57
C LEU A 474 28.42 -27.17 -1.17
N PRO A 475 28.33 -28.51 -1.03
CA PRO A 475 28.15 -29.14 0.28
C PRO A 475 29.14 -28.58 1.29
N SER A 476 28.67 -28.20 2.48
CA SER A 476 29.48 -27.60 3.55
C SER A 476 30.66 -28.47 4.00
N SER A 477 30.67 -29.75 3.63
CA SER A 477 31.85 -30.61 3.63
C SER A 477 31.84 -31.51 2.40
N LEU A 478 32.75 -31.26 1.45
CA LEU A 478 33.09 -32.26 0.45
C LEU A 478 33.97 -33.33 1.11
N HIS A 479 33.59 -34.59 1.00
CA HIS A 479 34.44 -35.69 1.45
C HIS A 479 35.80 -35.60 0.74
N SER A 480 36.88 -35.98 1.41
CA SER A 480 38.25 -35.92 0.84
C SER A 480 38.44 -36.79 -0.41
N ARG A 481 37.48 -37.68 -0.73
CA ARG A 481 37.37 -38.43 -1.98
C ARG A 481 35.89 -38.45 -2.39
N VAL A 482 35.60 -38.00 -3.61
CA VAL A 482 34.26 -38.04 -4.22
C VAL A 482 34.40 -38.81 -5.53
N SER A 483 33.46 -39.72 -5.82
CA SER A 483 33.48 -40.46 -7.09
C SER A 483 33.10 -39.56 -8.28
N VAL A 484 33.50 -39.94 -9.49
CA VAL A 484 33.17 -39.19 -10.72
C VAL A 484 31.65 -39.18 -10.96
N LEU A 485 30.94 -40.25 -10.61
CA LEU A 485 29.48 -40.34 -10.72
C LEU A 485 28.76 -39.41 -9.74
N GLU A 486 29.25 -39.31 -8.51
CA GLU A 486 28.71 -38.35 -7.52
C GLU A 486 29.00 -36.91 -7.95
N LEU A 487 30.18 -36.62 -8.49
CA LEU A 487 30.48 -35.28 -9.04
C LEU A 487 29.54 -34.90 -10.19
N GLN A 488 29.21 -35.85 -11.07
CA GLN A 488 28.25 -35.62 -12.15
C GLN A 488 26.83 -35.37 -11.62
N SER A 489 26.38 -36.11 -10.60
CA SER A 489 25.07 -35.87 -10.00
C SER A 489 25.00 -34.53 -9.26
N TYR A 490 26.06 -34.13 -8.56
CA TYR A 490 26.17 -32.79 -7.97
C TYR A 490 26.14 -31.68 -9.02
N ALA A 491 26.86 -31.85 -10.13
CA ALA A 491 26.88 -30.86 -11.21
C ALA A 491 25.49 -30.68 -11.85
N GLN A 492 24.77 -31.78 -12.11
CA GLN A 492 23.40 -31.74 -12.65
C GLN A 492 22.41 -31.10 -11.68
N GLN A 493 22.50 -31.42 -10.39
CA GLN A 493 21.65 -30.79 -9.37
C GLN A 493 21.93 -29.29 -9.23
N SER A 494 23.20 -28.89 -9.28
CA SER A 494 23.63 -27.49 -9.25
C SER A 494 23.14 -26.73 -10.49
N GLU A 495 23.24 -27.32 -11.69
CA GLU A 495 22.75 -26.72 -12.92
C GLU A 495 21.23 -26.47 -12.87
N GLN A 496 20.46 -27.47 -12.43
CA GLN A 496 19.01 -27.33 -12.24
C GLN A 496 18.65 -26.27 -11.20
N ALA A 497 19.39 -26.22 -10.08
CA ALA A 497 19.21 -25.22 -9.04
C ALA A 497 19.52 -23.81 -9.56
N ASN A 498 20.63 -23.64 -10.29
CA ASN A 498 21.04 -22.36 -10.87
C ASN A 498 20.05 -21.86 -11.94
N HIS A 499 19.50 -22.75 -12.77
CA HIS A 499 18.47 -22.38 -13.73
C HIS A 499 17.19 -21.89 -13.03
N LYS A 500 16.72 -22.62 -11.99
CA LYS A 500 15.57 -22.19 -11.18
C LYS A 500 15.84 -20.86 -10.48
N PHE A 501 17.03 -20.71 -9.90
CA PHE A 501 17.48 -19.50 -9.24
C PHE A 501 17.46 -18.28 -10.19
N GLY A 502 17.98 -18.45 -11.40
CA GLY A 502 17.95 -17.44 -12.45
C GLY A 502 16.53 -17.06 -12.87
N ALA A 503 15.64 -18.05 -13.06
CA ALA A 503 14.24 -17.82 -13.43
C ALA A 503 13.46 -17.06 -12.35
N LEU A 504 13.64 -17.41 -11.07
CA LEU A 504 13.01 -16.70 -9.94
C LEU A 504 13.53 -15.26 -9.83
N THR A 505 14.84 -15.06 -9.95
CA THR A 505 15.47 -13.73 -9.90
C THR A 505 15.01 -12.85 -11.07
N GLN A 506 14.96 -13.41 -12.29
CA GLN A 506 14.44 -12.71 -13.47
C GLN A 506 12.99 -12.27 -13.24
N ARG A 507 12.15 -13.13 -12.66
CA ARG A 507 10.75 -12.79 -12.38
C ARG A 507 10.63 -11.65 -11.38
N ILE A 508 11.44 -11.62 -10.32
CA ILE A 508 11.48 -10.50 -9.38
C ILE A 508 11.94 -9.22 -10.09
N ALA A 509 12.98 -9.30 -10.92
CA ALA A 509 13.49 -8.16 -11.68
C ALA A 509 12.44 -7.59 -12.64
N LEU A 510 11.63 -8.43 -13.31
CA LEU A 510 10.54 -7.98 -14.18
C LEU A 510 9.42 -7.29 -13.40
N LEU A 511 9.02 -7.82 -12.23
CA LEU A 511 8.03 -7.17 -11.36
C LEU A 511 8.51 -5.79 -10.90
N MET A 512 9.78 -5.70 -10.50
CA MET A 512 10.41 -4.46 -10.08
C MET A 512 10.57 -3.46 -11.22
N ARG A 513 10.90 -3.93 -12.43
CA ARG A 513 10.95 -3.10 -13.64
C ARG A 513 9.60 -2.46 -13.90
N GLY A 514 8.51 -3.22 -13.78
CA GLY A 514 7.15 -2.71 -13.90
C GLY A 514 6.88 -1.53 -12.96
N ILE A 515 7.24 -1.66 -11.68
CA ILE A 515 7.08 -0.57 -10.67
C ILE A 515 8.04 0.60 -10.93
N ARG A 516 9.26 0.33 -11.40
CA ARG A 516 10.25 1.37 -11.64
C ARG A 516 9.89 2.26 -12.84
N GLU A 517 9.29 1.65 -13.86
CA GLU A 517 8.84 2.33 -15.08
C GLU A 517 7.47 3.00 -14.91
N THR A 518 6.79 2.79 -13.77
CA THR A 518 5.60 3.58 -13.44
C THR A 518 6.00 4.92 -12.83
N ASP A 519 5.65 5.99 -13.52
CA ASP A 519 5.86 7.35 -13.01
C ASP A 519 4.99 7.64 -11.78
N VAL A 520 5.33 8.71 -11.08
CA VAL A 520 4.49 9.29 -10.03
C VAL A 520 3.10 9.57 -10.60
N ALA A 521 2.07 9.15 -9.87
CA ALA A 521 0.68 9.29 -10.28
C ALA A 521 -0.06 10.23 -9.34
N VAL A 522 -0.78 11.20 -9.91
CA VAL A 522 -1.70 12.06 -9.15
C VAL A 522 -3.08 11.41 -9.15
N LEU A 523 -3.46 10.80 -8.03
CA LEU A 523 -4.79 10.21 -7.85
C LEU A 523 -5.72 11.22 -7.17
N GLY A 524 -6.31 12.08 -7.97
CA GLY A 524 -7.12 13.21 -7.51
C GLY A 524 -6.26 14.32 -6.91
N ALA A 525 -6.22 14.44 -5.59
CA ALA A 525 -5.37 15.42 -4.88
C ALA A 525 -4.15 14.79 -4.18
N ILE A 526 -4.00 13.47 -4.22
CA ILE A 526 -2.89 12.77 -3.55
C ILE A 526 -1.88 12.34 -4.61
N LEU A 527 -0.64 12.78 -4.42
CA LEU A 527 0.51 12.29 -5.16
C LEU A 527 0.92 10.94 -4.59
N VAL A 528 1.01 9.93 -5.46
CA VAL A 528 1.42 8.58 -5.09
C VAL A 528 2.69 8.24 -5.84
N GLU A 529 3.71 7.87 -5.09
CA GLU A 529 4.92 7.27 -5.62
C GLU A 529 4.83 5.73 -5.52
N PRO A 530 4.85 4.99 -6.65
CA PRO A 530 4.77 3.54 -6.65
C PRO A 530 5.88 2.84 -5.82
N ARG A 531 7.06 3.45 -5.74
CA ARG A 531 8.19 2.94 -4.94
C ARG A 531 7.90 2.97 -3.44
N GLU A 532 7.29 4.03 -2.94
CA GLU A 532 6.89 4.12 -1.52
C GLU A 532 5.82 3.08 -1.18
N VAL A 533 4.86 2.88 -2.09
CA VAL A 533 3.81 1.86 -1.92
C VAL A 533 4.40 0.46 -1.88
N LEU A 534 5.38 0.18 -2.73
CA LEU A 534 6.12 -1.07 -2.71
C LEU A 534 6.91 -1.23 -1.40
N LEU A 535 7.63 -0.19 -0.97
CA LEU A 535 8.39 -0.20 0.28
C LEU A 535 7.49 -0.50 1.48
N ASP A 536 6.37 0.19 1.60
CA ASP A 536 5.36 -0.09 2.63
C ASP A 536 4.86 -1.54 2.56
N GLY A 537 4.65 -2.04 1.35
CA GLY A 537 4.23 -3.42 1.14
C GLY A 537 5.29 -4.46 1.51
N LEU A 538 6.56 -4.21 1.19
CA LEU A 538 7.69 -5.05 1.60
C LEU A 538 7.84 -5.03 3.13
N ARG A 539 7.73 -3.85 3.77
CA ARG A 539 7.75 -3.71 5.23
C ARG A 539 6.66 -4.52 5.90
N ARG A 540 5.45 -4.51 5.33
CA ARG A 540 4.31 -5.30 5.79
C ARG A 540 4.57 -6.81 5.71
N GLU A 541 5.13 -7.29 4.60
CA GLU A 541 5.46 -8.71 4.45
C GLU A 541 6.63 -9.14 5.36
N VAL A 542 7.68 -8.30 5.54
CA VAL A 542 8.74 -8.55 6.54
C VAL A 542 8.12 -8.71 7.93
N ALA A 543 7.24 -7.78 8.32
CA ALA A 543 6.59 -7.82 9.63
C ALA A 543 5.75 -9.10 9.80
N GLY A 544 4.97 -9.47 8.80
CA GLY A 544 4.18 -10.71 8.80
C GLY A 544 5.04 -11.98 8.90
N GLN A 545 6.19 -12.03 8.22
CA GLN A 545 7.12 -13.16 8.34
C GLN A 545 7.72 -13.25 9.75
N ILE A 546 8.08 -12.12 10.35
CA ILE A 546 8.60 -12.07 11.72
C ILE A 546 7.53 -12.52 12.72
N GLU A 547 6.28 -12.11 12.54
CA GLU A 547 5.14 -12.59 13.34
C GLU A 547 4.93 -14.10 13.19
N ALA A 548 5.01 -14.64 11.97
CA ALA A 548 4.85 -16.06 11.69
C ALA A 548 5.97 -16.89 12.34
N LEU A 549 7.23 -16.49 12.15
CA LEU A 549 8.41 -17.10 12.77
C LEU A 549 8.27 -17.16 14.29
N THR A 550 7.75 -16.10 14.88
CA THR A 550 7.66 -15.97 16.32
C THR A 550 6.50 -16.74 16.96
N SER A 551 5.62 -17.37 16.17
CA SER A 551 4.39 -18.05 16.61
C SER A 551 4.53 -19.56 16.96
N SER A 552 5.65 -20.20 16.64
CA SER A 552 5.85 -21.65 16.88
C SER A 552 5.91 -21.99 18.39
N ARG A 553 5.20 -23.06 18.79
CA ARG A 553 4.81 -23.35 20.19
C ARG A 553 5.60 -24.49 20.88
N GLN A 554 6.82 -24.80 20.46
CA GLN A 554 7.56 -25.99 20.98
C GLN A 554 8.91 -25.62 21.62
N ASP A 555 9.52 -26.59 22.31
CA ASP A 555 10.68 -26.49 23.24
C ASP A 555 11.89 -25.63 22.76
N LEU A 556 12.67 -25.03 23.68
CA LEU A 556 13.62 -23.93 23.36
C LEU A 556 14.69 -24.23 22.27
N ALA A 557 15.29 -25.42 22.23
CA ALA A 557 16.54 -25.63 21.48
C ALA A 557 16.32 -25.85 19.97
N LEU A 558 15.49 -26.82 19.60
CA LEU A 558 15.24 -27.19 18.20
C LEU A 558 14.51 -26.08 17.42
N PRO A 559 13.44 -25.49 17.97
CA PRO A 559 12.82 -24.25 17.48
C PRO A 559 13.74 -23.05 17.33
N LEU A 560 14.62 -22.72 18.28
CA LEU A 560 15.53 -21.57 18.10
C LEU A 560 16.53 -21.79 16.97
N GLU A 561 17.04 -23.01 16.82
CA GLU A 561 17.92 -23.36 15.71
C GLU A 561 17.17 -23.29 14.37
N ALA A 562 15.98 -23.90 14.28
CA ALA A 562 15.15 -23.82 13.07
C ALA A 562 14.78 -22.37 12.71
N LEU A 563 14.44 -21.55 13.70
CA LEU A 563 14.15 -20.13 13.51
C LEU A 563 15.38 -19.33 13.07
N SER A 564 16.55 -19.65 13.63
CA SER A 564 17.80 -18.99 13.22
C SER A 564 18.15 -19.32 11.76
N VAL A 565 17.96 -20.57 11.34
CA VAL A 565 18.19 -21.00 9.95
C VAL A 565 17.21 -20.32 9.00
N GLN A 566 15.91 -20.32 9.32
CA GLN A 566 14.89 -19.67 8.48
C GLN A 566 15.11 -18.15 8.39
N SER A 567 15.40 -17.49 9.51
CA SER A 567 15.68 -16.04 9.53
C SER A 567 16.95 -15.70 8.74
N GLU A 568 17.99 -16.53 8.83
CA GLU A 568 19.25 -16.31 8.12
C GLU A 568 19.09 -16.56 6.62
N ALA A 569 18.36 -17.60 6.21
CA ALA A 569 18.06 -17.89 4.81
C ALA A 569 17.24 -16.78 4.15
N LEU A 570 16.21 -16.26 4.83
CA LEU A 570 15.43 -15.13 4.35
C LEU A 570 16.25 -13.84 4.26
N ARG A 571 17.10 -13.56 5.25
CA ARG A 571 18.00 -12.40 5.23
C ARG A 571 18.96 -12.46 4.02
N GLN A 572 19.52 -13.64 3.75
CA GLN A 572 20.44 -13.86 2.64
C GLN A 572 19.74 -13.75 1.28
N SER A 573 18.52 -14.27 1.12
CA SER A 573 17.77 -14.10 -0.12
C SER A 573 17.39 -12.64 -0.36
N PHE A 574 17.08 -11.89 0.69
CA PHE A 574 16.86 -10.44 0.63
C PHE A 574 18.10 -9.67 0.15
N GLU A 575 19.25 -9.98 0.73
CA GLU A 575 20.54 -9.37 0.36
C GLU A 575 20.86 -9.65 -1.11
N HIS A 576 20.55 -10.85 -1.61
CA HIS A 576 20.76 -11.19 -3.01
C HIS A 576 19.93 -10.33 -3.98
N VAL A 577 18.66 -10.08 -3.66
CA VAL A 577 17.73 -9.39 -4.59
C VAL A 577 17.69 -7.87 -4.36
N GLN A 578 18.45 -7.35 -3.40
CA GLN A 578 18.41 -5.95 -2.95
C GLN A 578 18.63 -4.93 -4.09
N ASP A 579 19.53 -5.25 -5.04
CA ASP A 579 19.85 -4.38 -6.17
C ASP A 579 18.69 -4.28 -7.16
N TYR A 580 17.92 -5.35 -7.33
CA TYR A 580 16.71 -5.36 -8.15
C TYR A 580 15.55 -4.64 -7.47
N LEU A 581 15.45 -4.74 -6.14
CA LEU A 581 14.43 -4.04 -5.35
C LEU A 581 14.73 -2.53 -5.23
N GLY A 582 16.00 -2.13 -5.32
CA GLY A 582 16.43 -0.75 -5.08
C GLY A 582 16.34 -0.35 -3.61
N VAL A 583 16.46 -1.32 -2.69
CA VAL A 583 16.32 -1.14 -1.23
C VAL A 583 17.42 -1.93 -0.54
N SER A 584 18.05 -1.36 0.49
CA SER A 584 18.97 -2.15 1.33
C SER A 584 18.19 -3.19 2.14
N GLY A 585 18.30 -4.47 1.74
CA GLY A 585 17.60 -5.57 2.40
C GLY A 585 18.00 -5.71 3.86
N LEU A 586 19.29 -5.51 4.16
CA LEU A 586 19.80 -5.54 5.53
C LEU A 586 19.25 -4.40 6.39
N GLN A 587 19.18 -3.18 5.87
CA GLN A 587 18.62 -2.04 6.60
C GLN A 587 17.12 -2.25 6.86
N LEU A 588 16.37 -2.66 5.85
CA LEU A 588 14.93 -2.94 5.94
C LEU A 588 14.66 -4.00 7.01
N TRP A 589 15.41 -5.10 7.00
CA TRP A 589 15.30 -6.16 8.00
C TRP A 589 15.51 -5.64 9.43
N HIS A 590 16.60 -4.90 9.68
CA HIS A 590 16.90 -4.40 11.02
C HIS A 590 15.88 -3.38 11.53
N GLN A 591 15.41 -2.50 10.65
CA GLN A 591 14.39 -1.50 11.00
C GLN A 591 13.05 -2.16 11.32
N GLU A 592 12.60 -3.08 10.47
CA GLU A 592 11.30 -3.75 10.63
C GLU A 592 11.30 -4.74 11.78
N PHE A 593 12.36 -5.53 11.94
CA PHE A 593 12.50 -6.40 13.11
C PHE A 593 12.50 -5.60 14.41
N GLY A 594 13.28 -4.52 14.48
CA GLY A 594 13.26 -3.62 15.63
C GLY A 594 11.89 -3.00 15.88
N ARG A 595 11.15 -2.62 14.84
CA ARG A 595 9.79 -2.06 14.92
C ARG A 595 8.79 -3.07 15.48
N VAL A 596 8.77 -4.30 14.94
CA VAL A 596 7.88 -5.38 15.41
C VAL A 596 8.15 -5.71 16.86
N VAL A 597 9.41 -5.91 17.25
CA VAL A 597 9.76 -6.21 18.65
C VAL A 597 9.34 -5.10 19.59
N ARG A 598 9.58 -3.83 19.26
CA ARG A 598 9.17 -2.70 20.11
C ARG A 598 7.65 -2.53 20.17
N PHE A 599 6.94 -2.79 19.08
CA PHE A 599 5.48 -2.80 19.07
C PHE A 599 4.94 -3.87 20.02
N LEU A 600 5.40 -5.12 19.89
CA LEU A 600 4.97 -6.23 20.74
C LEU A 600 5.30 -5.97 22.21
N LEU A 601 6.51 -5.48 22.50
CA LEU A 601 6.90 -5.08 23.85
C LEU A 601 5.96 -4.01 24.41
N HIS A 602 5.67 -2.94 23.66
CA HIS A 602 4.76 -1.88 24.11
C HIS A 602 3.37 -2.43 24.47
N MET A 603 2.83 -3.34 23.66
CA MET A 603 1.54 -3.98 23.92
C MET A 603 1.59 -4.84 25.21
N GLU A 604 2.66 -5.61 25.41
CA GLU A 604 2.87 -6.41 26.62
C GLU A 604 3.10 -5.57 27.88
N GLU A 605 3.87 -4.48 27.78
CA GLU A 605 4.09 -3.54 28.88
C GLU A 605 2.75 -2.95 29.36
N HIS A 606 1.90 -2.55 28.43
CA HIS A 606 0.55 -2.08 28.74
C HIS A 606 -0.33 -3.17 29.34
N ALA A 607 -0.28 -4.40 28.81
CA ALA A 607 -1.03 -5.53 29.35
C ALA A 607 -0.59 -5.87 30.79
N LEU A 608 0.72 -5.88 31.08
CA LEU A 608 1.27 -6.15 32.41
C LEU A 608 0.96 -5.04 33.42
N LEU A 609 1.08 -3.76 33.02
CA LEU A 609 0.91 -2.63 33.93
C LEU A 609 -0.56 -2.25 34.14
N ARG A 610 -1.39 -2.33 33.10
CA ARG A 610 -2.80 -1.86 33.11
C ARG A 610 -3.83 -2.98 33.06
N ARG A 611 -3.41 -4.25 32.94
CA ARG A 611 -4.28 -5.44 32.83
C ARG A 611 -5.29 -5.37 31.67
N ARG A 612 -4.99 -4.61 30.62
CA ARG A 612 -5.82 -4.45 29.42
C ARG A 612 -4.93 -4.22 28.21
N LEU A 613 -5.26 -4.87 27.09
CA LEU A 613 -4.64 -4.61 25.79
C LEU A 613 -5.13 -3.25 25.25
N PRO A 614 -4.23 -2.31 24.94
CA PRO A 614 -4.59 -1.06 24.29
C PRO A 614 -4.96 -1.31 22.81
N ALA A 615 -5.55 -0.31 22.15
CA ALA A 615 -5.70 -0.38 20.69
C ALA A 615 -4.30 -0.30 20.02
N PRO A 616 -4.04 -1.03 18.92
CA PRO A 616 -2.76 -0.99 18.21
C PRO A 616 -2.30 0.42 17.84
N SER A 617 -3.24 1.29 17.48
CA SER A 617 -3.01 2.71 17.13
C SER A 617 -2.42 3.56 18.26
N CYS A 618 -2.48 3.09 19.51
CA CYS A 618 -1.87 3.78 20.64
C CYS A 618 -0.33 3.59 20.71
N SER A 619 0.21 2.61 19.98
CA SER A 619 1.65 2.36 19.96
C SER A 619 2.36 3.35 19.04
N PRO A 620 3.48 3.97 19.47
CA PRO A 620 4.28 4.84 18.60
C PRO A 620 4.96 4.08 17.45
N HIS A 621 4.94 2.75 17.49
CA HIS A 621 5.50 1.88 16.47
C HIS A 621 4.45 1.32 15.50
N HIS A 622 3.18 1.73 15.67
CA HIS A 622 2.12 1.37 14.74
C HIS A 622 2.15 2.27 13.51
N ASP A 623 2.19 1.64 12.34
CA ASP A 623 2.09 2.30 11.04
C ASP A 623 0.85 1.75 10.31
N PRO A 624 -0.13 2.59 9.93
CA PRO A 624 -1.30 2.11 9.20
C PRO A 624 -0.94 1.55 7.82
N SER A 625 0.18 1.96 7.20
CA SER A 625 0.62 1.43 5.91
C SER A 625 1.23 0.04 6.04
N ALA A 626 1.79 -0.32 7.19
CA ALA A 626 2.38 -1.62 7.45
C ALA A 626 1.99 -2.07 8.87
N PRO A 627 0.72 -2.51 9.06
CA PRO A 627 0.21 -2.87 10.37
C PRO A 627 0.88 -4.14 10.90
N ILE A 628 1.00 -4.19 12.23
CA ILE A 628 1.59 -5.30 12.98
C ILE A 628 0.45 -5.90 13.82
N ALA A 629 0.26 -7.21 13.75
CA ALA A 629 -0.75 -7.91 14.53
C ALA A 629 -0.17 -8.31 15.90
N PHE A 630 -0.96 -8.09 16.95
CA PHE A 630 -0.66 -8.71 18.24
C PHE A 630 -1.32 -10.10 18.28
N PRO A 631 -0.65 -11.16 18.77
CA PRO A 631 -1.23 -12.50 18.83
C PRO A 631 -2.57 -12.49 19.59
N ASP A 632 -3.65 -12.90 18.93
CA ASP A 632 -5.02 -12.79 19.46
C ASP A 632 -5.22 -13.55 20.78
N ALA A 633 -5.84 -12.88 21.76
CA ALA A 633 -6.30 -13.47 23.02
C ALA A 633 -7.48 -14.46 22.86
N SER A 634 -8.08 -14.56 21.66
CA SER A 634 -9.23 -15.44 21.39
C SER A 634 -8.83 -16.89 21.06
N ALA A 635 -7.62 -17.12 20.57
CA ALA A 635 -7.08 -18.46 20.30
C ALA A 635 -6.39 -19.10 21.53
N SER A 636 -6.27 -18.37 22.64
CA SER A 636 -5.50 -18.74 23.85
C SER A 636 -6.36 -19.13 25.05
N ILE A 637 -7.69 -19.15 24.92
CA ILE A 637 -8.64 -19.40 26.03
C ILE A 637 -8.43 -20.79 26.68
N ASN A 638 -7.77 -21.73 25.98
CA ASN A 638 -7.60 -23.11 26.46
C ASN A 638 -6.22 -23.45 27.05
N SER A 639 -5.21 -22.56 27.03
CA SER A 639 -3.82 -22.97 27.34
C SER A 639 -3.06 -22.17 28.39
N GLY A 640 -3.62 -21.12 29.00
CA GLY A 640 -2.95 -20.40 30.12
C GLY A 640 -1.66 -19.65 29.76
N ASP A 641 -1.27 -19.62 28.49
CA ASP A 641 -0.10 -18.90 27.95
C ASP A 641 -0.56 -17.74 27.07
N GLU A 642 -0.67 -16.55 27.67
CA GLU A 642 -1.01 -15.31 26.97
C GLU A 642 0.27 -14.50 26.64
N GLY A 643 0.46 -14.15 25.36
CA GLY A 643 1.40 -13.11 24.92
C GLY A 643 2.25 -13.46 23.69
N SER A 644 3.16 -12.55 23.35
CA SER A 644 4.05 -12.66 22.18
C SER A 644 5.21 -13.63 22.44
N PHE A 645 6.09 -13.81 21.45
CA PHE A 645 7.31 -14.60 21.67
C PHE A 645 8.20 -14.01 22.76
N ILE A 646 8.13 -12.70 23.04
CA ILE A 646 8.91 -12.05 24.09
C ILE A 646 8.45 -12.58 25.46
N SER A 647 7.14 -12.67 25.70
CA SER A 647 6.61 -13.24 26.94
C SER A 647 6.88 -14.73 27.06
N ARG A 648 6.76 -15.49 25.96
CA ARG A 648 7.04 -16.94 25.91
C ARG A 648 8.51 -17.25 26.19
N THR A 649 9.43 -16.57 25.52
CA THR A 649 10.88 -16.74 25.75
C THR A 649 11.26 -16.33 27.17
N ALA A 650 10.70 -15.23 27.69
CA ALA A 650 10.91 -14.85 29.09
C ALA A 650 10.34 -15.88 30.09
N ALA A 651 9.15 -16.42 29.84
CA ALA A 651 8.55 -17.46 30.68
C ALA A 651 9.38 -18.75 30.66
N MET A 652 9.87 -19.15 29.50
CA MET A 652 10.70 -20.35 29.35
C MET A 652 12.08 -20.21 29.99
N LEU A 653 12.73 -19.04 29.86
CA LEU A 653 13.97 -18.77 30.61
C LEU A 653 13.74 -18.86 32.12
N LEU A 654 12.58 -18.43 32.62
CA LEU A 654 12.23 -18.54 34.04
C LEU A 654 11.90 -19.97 34.47
N SER A 655 11.35 -20.82 33.61
CA SER A 655 11.10 -22.23 33.94
C SER A 655 12.41 -23.02 34.00
N LEU A 656 13.31 -22.83 33.02
CA LEU A 656 14.62 -23.51 32.95
C LEU A 656 15.57 -23.09 34.07
N THR A 657 15.45 -21.85 34.57
CA THR A 657 16.31 -21.34 35.66
C THR A 657 15.65 -21.32 37.02
N ALA A 658 14.54 -22.06 37.20
CA ALA A 658 13.80 -22.05 38.45
C ALA A 658 14.73 -22.42 39.63
N PRO A 659 14.74 -21.64 40.73
CA PRO A 659 15.72 -21.79 41.81
C PRO A 659 15.64 -23.14 42.55
N LYS A 660 14.51 -23.86 42.40
CA LYS A 660 14.28 -25.20 42.97
C LYS A 660 14.74 -26.33 42.04
N ALA A 661 14.94 -26.05 40.75
CA ALA A 661 15.24 -27.07 39.72
C ALA A 661 16.63 -26.90 39.09
N ALA A 662 17.19 -25.69 39.11
CA ALA A 662 18.49 -25.38 38.51
C ALA A 662 19.48 -24.76 39.51
N MET A 663 20.75 -25.16 39.40
CA MET A 663 21.89 -24.57 40.10
C MET A 663 22.80 -23.87 39.08
N GLY A 664 23.36 -22.72 39.42
CA GLY A 664 24.35 -22.02 38.60
C GLY A 664 24.00 -20.58 38.24
N GLY A 665 24.57 -20.07 37.16
CA GLY A 665 24.28 -18.73 36.62
C GLY A 665 25.24 -17.59 36.99
N LEU A 666 26.06 -17.73 38.05
CA LEU A 666 27.05 -16.70 38.40
C LEU A 666 28.26 -16.70 37.45
N HIS A 667 28.68 -17.88 36.97
CA HIS A 667 29.89 -18.09 36.17
C HIS A 667 29.67 -18.64 34.76
N GLY A 668 28.42 -18.86 34.31
CA GLY A 668 28.15 -19.12 32.89
C GLY A 668 26.95 -20.01 32.61
N GLU A 669 26.92 -21.20 33.21
CA GLU A 669 25.93 -22.24 32.89
C GLU A 669 24.91 -22.44 34.01
N TRP A 670 23.69 -22.83 33.63
CA TRP A 670 22.71 -23.40 34.54
C TRP A 670 22.65 -24.90 34.35
N ARG A 671 22.68 -25.66 35.45
CA ARG A 671 22.64 -27.11 35.46
C ARG A 671 21.46 -27.62 36.26
N SER A 672 20.89 -28.74 35.83
CA SER A 672 19.80 -29.41 36.55
C SER A 672 20.28 -29.93 37.90
N LEU A 673 19.51 -29.65 38.95
CA LEU A 673 19.75 -30.19 40.30
C LEU A 673 19.59 -31.72 40.36
N GLN A 674 18.78 -32.30 39.48
CA GLN A 674 18.48 -33.74 39.48
C GLN A 674 19.46 -34.56 38.63
N SER A 675 19.84 -34.05 37.46
CA SER A 675 20.63 -34.79 36.45
C SER A 675 22.04 -34.24 36.23
N GLY A 676 22.36 -33.05 36.76
CA GLY A 676 23.64 -32.37 36.51
C GLY A 676 23.86 -31.89 35.07
N SER A 677 22.90 -32.13 34.16
CA SER A 677 22.98 -31.73 32.75
C SER A 677 22.87 -30.22 32.58
N ALA A 678 23.56 -29.67 31.57
CA ALA A 678 23.43 -28.26 31.21
C ALA A 678 22.01 -27.97 30.70
N LEU A 679 21.33 -27.02 31.34
CA LEU A 679 19.99 -26.54 30.98
C LEU A 679 20.07 -25.27 30.13
N LEU A 680 21.00 -24.37 30.46
CA LEU A 680 21.32 -23.18 29.68
C LEU A 680 22.84 -23.00 29.64
N ASP A 681 23.38 -22.96 28.43
CA ASP A 681 24.80 -22.82 28.14
C ASP A 681 25.06 -21.65 27.16
N GLY A 682 26.33 -21.44 26.81
CA GLY A 682 26.71 -20.41 25.85
C GLY A 682 26.11 -20.61 24.44
N LEU A 683 25.87 -21.87 24.04
CA LEU A 683 25.34 -22.21 22.71
C LEU A 683 23.87 -21.81 22.58
N ILE A 684 23.05 -22.07 23.60
CA ILE A 684 21.63 -21.65 23.63
C ILE A 684 21.52 -20.12 23.61
N PHE A 685 22.38 -19.42 24.36
CA PHE A 685 22.42 -17.96 24.34
C PHE A 685 22.83 -17.40 22.96
N GLU A 686 23.73 -18.08 22.26
CA GLU A 686 24.13 -17.72 20.90
C GLU A 686 23.04 -18.04 19.86
N ALA A 687 22.35 -19.19 19.98
CA ALA A 687 21.20 -19.54 19.15
C ALA A 687 20.06 -18.53 19.34
N MET A 688 19.78 -18.15 20.58
CA MET A 688 18.81 -17.09 20.91
C MET A 688 19.21 -15.75 20.30
N ARG A 689 20.51 -15.39 20.27
CA ARG A 689 20.97 -14.18 19.58
C ARG A 689 20.72 -14.24 18.08
N LYS A 690 21.04 -15.37 17.43
CA LYS A 690 20.81 -15.54 16.00
C LYS A 690 19.33 -15.46 15.64
N ALA A 691 18.45 -16.01 16.48
CA ALA A 691 17.02 -16.01 16.26
C ALA A 691 16.33 -14.67 16.60
N LEU A 692 16.71 -14.02 17.70
CA LEU A 692 16.00 -12.84 18.23
C LEU A 692 16.71 -11.51 17.98
N GLY A 693 17.99 -11.53 17.60
CA GLY A 693 18.83 -10.34 17.45
C GLY A 693 18.98 -9.49 18.73
N PRO A 694 19.73 -8.38 18.65
CA PRO A 694 19.88 -7.42 19.75
C PRO A 694 18.55 -6.84 20.28
N PRO A 695 17.59 -6.38 19.44
CA PRO A 695 16.35 -5.79 19.96
C PRO A 695 15.45 -6.82 20.65
N GLY A 696 15.40 -8.07 20.20
CA GLY A 696 14.64 -9.13 20.86
C GLY A 696 15.21 -9.46 22.24
N ILE A 697 16.54 -9.60 22.36
CA ILE A 697 17.21 -9.84 23.65
C ILE A 697 16.98 -8.68 24.62
N ALA A 698 17.09 -7.44 24.14
CA ALA A 698 16.82 -6.25 24.94
C ALA A 698 15.37 -6.22 25.44
N ALA A 699 14.40 -6.56 24.58
CA ALA A 699 12.99 -6.63 24.94
C ALA A 699 12.70 -7.72 26.00
N VAL A 700 13.30 -8.91 25.88
CA VAL A 700 13.21 -9.97 26.90
C VAL A 700 13.80 -9.48 28.23
N SER A 701 14.97 -8.83 28.21
CA SER A 701 15.58 -8.26 29.42
C SER A 701 14.71 -7.18 30.07
N ARG A 702 14.05 -6.34 29.26
CA ARG A 702 13.11 -5.31 29.71
C ARG A 702 11.88 -5.92 30.38
N LEU A 703 11.25 -6.91 29.75
CA LEU A 703 10.08 -7.62 30.28
C LEU A 703 10.40 -8.33 31.60
N LEU A 704 11.55 -9.01 31.66
CA LEU A 704 12.08 -9.60 32.88
C LEU A 704 12.28 -8.54 33.97
N GLY A 705 12.78 -7.36 33.61
CA GLY A 705 12.90 -6.22 34.52
C GLY A 705 11.55 -5.82 35.12
N LEU A 706 10.50 -5.69 34.31
CA LEU A 706 9.16 -5.33 34.79
C LEU A 706 8.58 -6.39 35.73
N ARG A 707 8.79 -7.68 35.40
CA ARG A 707 8.43 -8.79 36.28
C ARG A 707 9.21 -8.76 37.60
N ALA A 708 10.51 -8.47 37.56
CA ALA A 708 11.33 -8.31 38.76
C ALA A 708 10.84 -7.16 39.63
N ALA A 709 10.45 -6.05 39.01
CA ALA A 709 9.94 -4.89 39.71
C ALA A 709 8.59 -5.18 40.40
N GLY A 710 7.69 -5.93 39.73
CA GLY A 710 6.47 -6.46 40.34
C GLY A 710 6.74 -7.40 41.52
N ARG A 711 7.68 -8.35 41.36
CA ARG A 711 8.12 -9.25 42.44
C ARG A 711 8.75 -8.49 43.60
N ALA A 712 9.55 -7.46 43.33
CA ALA A 712 10.17 -6.62 44.36
C ALA A 712 9.09 -5.91 45.19
N ARG A 713 8.05 -5.34 44.56
CA ARG A 713 6.90 -4.77 45.29
C ARG A 713 6.22 -5.81 46.19
N GLN A 714 6.05 -7.04 45.69
CA GLN A 714 5.49 -8.14 46.48
C GLN A 714 6.39 -8.48 47.68
N VAL A 715 7.70 -8.61 47.48
CA VAL A 715 8.70 -8.82 48.54
C VAL A 715 8.63 -7.71 49.59
N PHE A 716 8.64 -6.44 49.20
CA PHE A 716 8.54 -5.32 50.14
C PHE A 716 7.22 -5.31 50.91
N SER A 717 6.10 -5.63 50.25
CA SER A 717 4.81 -5.76 50.93
C SER A 717 4.80 -6.94 51.91
N GLY A 718 5.40 -8.08 51.54
CA GLY A 718 5.55 -9.26 52.39
C GLY A 718 6.43 -8.98 53.61
N CYS A 719 7.58 -8.32 53.42
CA CYS A 719 8.44 -7.87 54.52
C CYS A 719 7.69 -6.97 55.50
N ARG A 720 6.86 -6.04 55.01
CA ARG A 720 6.05 -5.17 55.88
C ARG A 720 5.02 -5.94 56.71
N VAL A 721 4.42 -6.99 56.15
CA VAL A 721 3.49 -7.86 56.88
C VAL A 721 4.24 -8.68 57.92
N LEU A 722 5.37 -9.29 57.55
CA LEU A 722 6.22 -10.08 58.45
C LEU A 722 6.79 -9.23 59.59
N LEU A 723 7.22 -8.01 59.32
CA LEU A 723 7.76 -7.11 60.34
C LEU A 723 6.69 -6.52 61.27
N LYS A 724 5.40 -6.73 61.01
CA LYS A 724 4.31 -6.41 61.95
C LYS A 724 3.98 -7.57 62.90
N ASP A 725 4.53 -8.75 62.65
CA ASP A 725 4.35 -9.91 63.50
C ASP A 725 5.19 -9.77 64.79
N GLY A 726 4.53 -9.91 65.95
CA GLY A 726 5.16 -9.73 67.26
C GLY A 726 6.25 -10.77 67.55
N GLU A 727 6.12 -11.99 67.02
CA GLU A 727 7.14 -13.04 67.20
C GLU A 727 8.40 -12.73 66.40
N VAL A 728 8.24 -12.24 65.16
CA VAL A 728 9.33 -11.83 64.26
C VAL A 728 10.06 -10.62 64.84
N GLN A 729 9.37 -9.61 65.36
CA GLN A 729 10.02 -8.45 65.97
C GLN A 729 10.84 -8.81 67.23
N SER A 730 10.32 -9.69 68.09
CA SER A 730 11.00 -10.10 69.32
C SER A 730 12.30 -10.88 69.05
N THR A 731 12.31 -11.66 67.98
CA THR A 731 13.46 -12.45 67.52
C THR A 731 14.46 -11.57 66.76
N LEU A 732 13.99 -10.58 66.01
CA LEU A 732 14.83 -9.57 65.36
C LEU A 732 15.59 -8.70 66.36
N GLN A 733 14.94 -8.29 67.46
CA GLN A 733 15.60 -7.54 68.56
C GLN A 733 16.70 -8.36 69.24
N LYS A 734 16.49 -9.67 69.43
CA LYS A 734 17.52 -10.60 69.94
C LYS A 734 18.67 -10.77 68.95
N ALA A 735 18.38 -10.83 67.65
CA ALA A 735 19.41 -10.89 66.60
C ALA A 735 20.21 -9.58 66.47
N LYS A 736 19.55 -8.42 66.63
CA LYS A 736 20.19 -7.11 66.71
C LYS A 736 21.15 -6.98 67.88
N ALA A 737 20.73 -7.41 69.07
CA ALA A 737 21.59 -7.42 70.25
C ALA A 737 22.85 -8.28 70.03
N ALA A 738 22.71 -9.41 69.32
CA ALA A 738 23.83 -10.29 68.97
C ALA A 738 24.82 -9.68 67.95
N LYS A 739 24.42 -8.69 67.15
CA LYS A 739 25.27 -7.97 66.17
C LYS A 739 26.42 -7.20 66.84
N THR A 740 26.30 -6.91 68.15
CA THR A 740 27.32 -6.24 68.96
C THR A 740 28.32 -7.19 69.66
N SER A 741 28.15 -8.51 69.49
CA SER A 741 28.97 -9.56 70.15
C SER A 741 29.90 -10.27 69.15
N SER A 742 31.10 -10.68 69.58
CA SER A 742 32.11 -11.31 68.71
C SER A 742 31.86 -12.80 68.41
N GLY A 743 32.02 -13.17 67.13
CA GLY A 743 32.39 -14.51 66.63
C GLY A 743 31.41 -15.67 66.87
N ALA A 744 31.67 -16.48 67.89
CA ALA A 744 31.00 -17.77 68.10
C ALA A 744 29.64 -17.66 68.82
N ALA A 745 29.48 -16.70 69.72
CA ALA A 745 28.22 -16.47 70.43
C ALA A 745 27.17 -15.83 69.51
N ALA A 746 27.59 -14.89 68.67
CA ALA A 746 26.75 -14.24 67.66
C ALA A 746 26.21 -15.24 66.63
N THR A 747 27.06 -16.13 66.12
CA THR A 747 26.66 -17.17 65.15
C THR A 747 25.68 -18.19 65.75
N LYS A 748 25.86 -18.60 67.02
CA LYS A 748 24.92 -19.49 67.71
C LYS A 748 23.57 -18.81 67.98
N ALA A 749 23.58 -17.54 68.40
CA ALA A 749 22.38 -16.75 68.60
C ALA A 749 21.60 -16.55 67.28
N LEU A 750 22.30 -16.19 66.20
CA LEU A 750 21.71 -16.04 64.87
C LEU A 750 21.15 -17.36 64.31
N LYS A 751 21.85 -18.49 64.50
CA LYS A 751 21.33 -19.83 64.14
C LYS A 751 20.05 -20.21 64.90
N SER A 752 19.97 -19.86 66.19
CA SER A 752 18.78 -20.13 67.00
C SER A 752 17.59 -19.20 66.69
N ALA A 753 17.89 -17.96 66.27
CA ALA A 753 16.88 -17.01 65.81
C ALA A 753 16.37 -17.41 64.41
N SER A 754 17.26 -17.86 63.53
CA SER A 754 16.92 -18.27 62.16
C SER A 754 16.04 -19.53 62.13
N SER A 755 16.25 -20.50 63.03
CA SER A 755 15.40 -21.70 63.09
C SER A 755 13.97 -21.40 63.55
N ARG A 756 13.78 -20.43 64.45
CA ARG A 756 12.47 -20.04 64.99
C ARG A 756 11.56 -19.34 63.98
N ILE A 757 12.14 -18.58 63.05
CA ILE A 757 11.38 -17.82 62.03
C ILE A 757 11.37 -18.56 60.67
N SER A 758 11.92 -19.78 60.59
CA SER A 758 12.13 -20.51 59.33
C SER A 758 10.84 -20.75 58.52
N SER A 759 9.72 -21.08 59.18
CA SER A 759 8.42 -21.32 58.54
C SER A 759 7.76 -20.03 58.01
N GLN A 760 7.92 -18.92 58.73
CA GLN A 760 7.35 -17.61 58.38
C GLN A 760 8.17 -16.90 57.28
N VAL A 761 9.47 -17.17 57.20
CA VAL A 761 10.40 -16.56 56.22
C VAL A 761 10.52 -17.36 54.92
N GLY A 762 10.07 -18.61 54.87
CA GLY A 762 10.10 -19.45 53.66
C GLY A 762 9.54 -18.79 52.39
N PRO A 763 8.33 -18.19 52.40
CA PRO A 763 7.78 -17.48 51.25
C PRO A 763 8.60 -16.25 50.83
N LEU A 764 9.24 -15.58 51.78
CA LEU A 764 10.13 -14.45 51.52
C LEU A 764 11.43 -14.91 50.87
N ALA A 765 11.99 -16.04 51.33
CA ALA A 765 13.18 -16.65 50.73
C ALA A 765 12.92 -17.11 49.29
N ASP A 766 11.76 -17.73 49.02
CA ASP A 766 11.34 -18.12 47.66
C ASP A 766 11.17 -16.88 46.76
N ALA A 767 10.59 -15.80 47.27
CA ALA A 767 10.41 -14.56 46.51
C ALA A 767 11.75 -13.83 46.23
N LEU A 768 12.69 -13.84 47.18
CA LEU A 768 14.04 -13.30 47.02
C LEU A 768 14.87 -14.14 46.04
N ALA A 769 14.79 -15.47 46.12
CA ALA A 769 15.42 -16.38 45.17
C ALA A 769 14.87 -16.15 43.75
N GLY A 770 13.56 -15.94 43.61
CA GLY A 770 12.92 -15.56 42.35
C GLY A 770 13.33 -14.18 41.82
N LEU A 771 13.74 -13.25 42.68
CA LEU A 771 14.29 -11.94 42.28
C LEU A 771 15.76 -12.08 41.84
N GLY A 772 16.54 -12.86 42.59
CA GLY A 772 17.93 -13.20 42.24
C GLY A 772 18.04 -13.93 40.90
N GLN A 773 17.13 -14.88 40.64
CA GLN A 773 17.00 -15.57 39.35
C GLN A 773 16.90 -14.59 38.18
N VAL A 774 15.96 -13.63 38.28
CA VAL A 774 15.73 -12.65 37.22
C VAL A 774 16.92 -11.70 37.07
N ALA A 775 17.54 -11.29 38.18
CA ALA A 775 18.74 -10.44 38.17
C ALA A 775 19.92 -11.11 37.45
N LEU A 776 20.18 -12.40 37.74
CA LEU A 776 21.24 -13.17 37.09
C LEU A 776 20.99 -13.34 35.58
N LEU A 777 19.76 -13.66 35.19
CA LEU A 777 19.37 -13.73 33.77
C LEU A 777 19.62 -12.40 33.05
N ARG A 778 19.16 -11.27 33.61
CA ARG A 778 19.34 -9.95 32.99
C ARG A 778 20.81 -9.56 32.88
N ARG A 779 21.65 -9.88 33.88
CA ARG A 779 23.10 -9.69 33.81
C ARG A 779 23.74 -10.51 32.68
N ARG A 780 23.30 -11.76 32.50
CA ARG A 780 23.79 -12.63 31.42
C ARG A 780 23.38 -12.11 30.04
N LEU A 781 22.13 -11.68 29.86
CA LEU A 781 21.65 -11.07 28.62
C LEU A 781 22.41 -9.78 28.28
N ALA A 782 22.63 -8.91 29.27
CA ALA A 782 23.41 -7.68 29.09
C ALA A 782 24.88 -7.97 28.71
N ALA A 783 25.50 -8.98 29.33
CA ALA A 783 26.85 -9.39 28.99
C ALA A 783 26.96 -9.92 27.54
N LEU A 784 25.95 -10.67 27.08
CA LEU A 784 25.89 -11.15 25.70
C LEU A 784 25.74 -9.98 24.70
N LEU A 785 24.86 -9.01 24.98
CA LEU A 785 24.70 -7.81 24.16
C LEU A 785 25.99 -6.98 24.10
N ARG A 786 26.67 -6.78 25.23
CA ARG A 786 27.95 -6.04 25.29
C ARG A 786 29.04 -6.72 24.48
N LEU A 787 29.17 -8.05 24.64
CA LEU A 787 30.16 -8.82 23.88
C LEU A 787 29.95 -8.65 22.38
N ARG A 788 28.70 -8.77 21.93
CA ARG A 788 28.35 -8.68 20.51
C ARG A 788 28.43 -7.27 19.97
N CYS A 789 28.04 -6.25 20.73
CA CYS A 789 28.23 -4.86 20.33
C CYS A 789 29.71 -4.52 20.10
N ARG A 790 30.62 -5.03 20.93
CA ARG A 790 32.08 -4.85 20.73
C ARG A 790 32.62 -5.55 19.49
N LEU A 791 32.01 -6.66 19.08
CA LEU A 791 32.43 -7.42 17.90
C LEU A 791 31.80 -6.86 16.61
N ASP A 792 30.50 -6.62 16.62
CA ASP A 792 29.71 -6.28 15.43
C ASP A 792 29.71 -4.77 15.14
N ALA A 793 29.83 -3.91 16.17
CA ALA A 793 29.74 -2.46 16.05
C ALA A 793 30.69 -1.70 17.02
N PRO A 794 32.01 -1.91 16.93
CA PRO A 794 32.97 -1.40 17.92
C PRO A 794 32.98 0.14 18.02
N LEU A 795 32.86 0.84 16.87
CA LEU A 795 32.88 2.30 16.83
C LEU A 795 31.64 2.90 17.50
N ALA A 796 30.44 2.43 17.14
CA ALA A 796 29.18 2.92 17.70
C ALA A 796 29.06 2.58 19.19
N GLY A 797 29.45 1.35 19.58
CA GLY A 797 29.48 0.93 20.97
C GLY A 797 30.48 1.73 21.82
N GLY A 798 31.67 2.00 21.26
CA GLY A 798 32.68 2.84 21.90
C GLY A 798 32.18 4.27 22.11
N ALA A 799 31.67 4.91 21.06
CA ALA A 799 31.14 6.27 21.13
C ALA A 799 30.00 6.40 22.17
N LEU A 800 29.05 5.46 22.17
CA LEU A 800 27.97 5.45 23.17
C LEU A 800 28.50 5.23 24.60
N SER A 801 29.51 4.37 24.79
CA SER A 801 30.10 4.16 26.12
C SER A 801 30.85 5.39 26.63
N VAL A 802 31.52 6.13 25.75
CA VAL A 802 32.18 7.39 26.07
C VAL A 802 31.15 8.46 26.40
N LEU A 803 30.07 8.54 25.63
CA LEU A 803 28.97 9.47 25.88
C LEU A 803 28.25 9.18 27.20
N ASP A 804 27.99 7.92 27.51
CA ASP A 804 27.40 7.48 28.79
C ASP A 804 28.33 7.80 29.97
N ALA A 805 29.63 7.53 29.84
CA ALA A 805 30.61 7.87 30.84
C ALA A 805 30.76 9.39 31.04
N ALA A 806 30.74 10.18 29.97
CA ALA A 806 30.82 11.63 30.02
C ALA A 806 29.57 12.24 30.67
N ALA A 807 28.36 11.78 30.31
CA ALA A 807 27.12 12.22 30.94
C ALA A 807 27.06 11.85 32.44
N LEU A 808 27.62 10.70 32.83
CA LEU A 808 27.76 10.31 34.24
C LEU A 808 28.80 11.18 34.97
N ALA A 809 29.91 11.54 34.32
CA ALA A 809 30.90 12.45 34.90
C ALA A 809 30.30 13.84 35.15
N GLU A 810 29.59 14.39 34.18
CA GLU A 810 28.89 15.68 34.29
C GLU A 810 27.85 15.67 35.43
N THR A 811 27.13 14.56 35.64
CA THR A 811 26.24 14.44 36.81
C THR A 811 26.95 14.43 38.16
N LEU A 812 28.15 13.84 38.23
CA LEU A 812 28.93 13.77 39.46
C LEU A 812 29.68 15.08 39.73
N GLU A 813 29.98 15.86 38.70
CA GLU A 813 30.55 17.22 38.81
C GLU A 813 29.48 18.25 39.21
N LEU A 814 28.25 18.14 38.69
CA LEU A 814 27.11 18.98 39.12
C LEU A 814 26.68 18.73 40.58
N ASP A 815 26.92 17.52 41.13
CA ASP A 815 26.73 17.24 42.56
C ASP A 815 27.82 17.87 43.45
N ASN A 816 28.95 18.33 42.86
CA ASN A 816 30.08 18.95 43.58
C ASN A 816 30.21 20.46 43.36
N GLU A 817 29.67 21.02 42.28
CA GLU A 817 29.69 22.46 41.99
C GLU A 817 28.27 23.00 41.81
N ALA A 818 27.61 23.26 42.94
CA ALA A 818 26.39 24.04 42.98
C ALA A 818 26.71 25.54 42.91
N GLU A 819 27.15 26.04 41.76
CA GLU A 819 27.06 27.45 41.37
C GLU A 819 27.70 27.65 39.99
N GLU A 820 26.87 27.73 38.93
CA GLU A 820 26.99 28.74 37.87
C GLU A 820 25.82 28.62 36.88
N ALA A 821 25.18 29.76 36.58
CA ALA A 821 23.99 29.85 35.74
C ALA A 821 24.37 29.91 34.25
N PRO A 822 23.65 29.22 33.32
CA PRO A 822 23.91 29.36 31.91
C PRO A 822 23.04 30.43 31.25
N ASP A 823 23.67 31.16 30.33
CA ASP A 823 23.11 32.21 29.49
C ASP A 823 21.87 31.75 28.69
N THR A 824 20.88 32.63 28.68
CA THR A 824 19.66 32.58 27.87
C THR A 824 19.97 32.73 26.38
N GLN A 825 19.70 31.69 25.59
CA GLN A 825 19.00 31.75 24.29
C GLN A 825 18.90 30.35 23.61
N LEU A 826 17.73 29.70 23.66
CA LEU A 826 17.08 28.76 22.69
C LEU A 826 15.87 28.01 23.36
N PRO A 827 14.94 27.38 22.63
CA PRO A 827 13.48 27.61 22.77
C PRO A 827 12.73 26.76 23.82
N SER A 828 11.68 27.39 24.38
CA SER A 828 10.44 26.94 25.08
C SER A 828 10.41 25.76 26.07
N ALA A 829 11.49 25.01 26.28
CA ALA A 829 11.59 24.01 27.36
C ALA A 829 12.78 24.35 28.25
N SER A 830 12.63 24.19 29.57
CA SER A 830 13.70 24.53 30.52
C SER A 830 14.93 23.64 30.26
N PRO A 831 16.17 24.14 30.49
CA PRO A 831 17.39 23.36 30.32
C PRO A 831 17.35 22.00 31.06
N GLU A 832 16.73 21.96 32.24
CA GLU A 832 16.51 20.75 33.03
C GLU A 832 15.64 19.71 32.32
N GLU A 833 14.60 20.13 31.60
CA GLU A 833 13.72 19.23 30.87
C GLU A 833 14.44 18.58 29.69
N TRP A 834 15.30 19.34 29.01
CA TRP A 834 16.17 18.82 27.95
C TRP A 834 17.18 17.81 28.48
N GLN A 835 17.83 18.10 29.61
CA GLN A 835 18.76 17.17 30.25
C GLN A 835 18.05 15.86 30.67
N ILE A 836 16.85 15.93 31.24
CA ILE A 836 16.06 14.75 31.59
C ILE A 836 15.67 13.95 30.34
N ARG A 837 15.23 14.62 29.26
CA ARG A 837 14.90 13.96 27.99
C ARG A 837 16.13 13.30 27.37
N PHE A 838 17.27 13.97 27.37
CA PHE A 838 18.54 13.44 26.87
C PHE A 838 19.00 12.22 27.68
N ARG A 839 19.01 12.30 29.03
CA ARG A 839 19.36 11.16 29.90
C ARG A 839 18.43 9.96 29.70
N ARG A 840 17.12 10.19 29.53
CA ARG A 840 16.16 9.12 29.20
C ARG A 840 16.42 8.51 27.82
N TRP A 841 16.79 9.33 26.84
CA TRP A 841 17.17 8.86 25.52
C TRP A 841 18.46 8.04 25.59
N LEU A 842 19.49 8.51 26.29
CA LEU A 842 20.78 7.84 26.46
C LEU A 842 20.63 6.49 27.18
N ALA A 843 19.83 6.44 28.26
CA ALA A 843 19.51 5.20 28.96
C ALA A 843 18.82 4.17 28.05
N ARG A 844 17.92 4.61 27.16
CA ARG A 844 17.25 3.74 26.16
C ARG A 844 18.22 3.32 25.05
N ALA A 845 19.06 4.23 24.57
CA ALA A 845 20.08 3.96 23.57
C ALA A 845 21.11 2.93 24.08
N GLY A 846 21.39 2.94 25.39
CA GLY A 846 22.27 1.99 26.07
C GLY A 846 21.69 0.58 26.28
N GLU A 847 20.39 0.35 26.06
CA GLU A 847 19.78 -0.99 26.24
C GLU A 847 20.19 -1.97 25.13
N LEU A 848 20.23 -1.53 23.87
CA LEU A 848 20.62 -2.35 22.71
C LEU A 848 22.08 -2.82 22.74
N PRO A 849 23.09 -1.97 23.03
CA PRO A 849 24.47 -2.40 23.19
C PRO A 849 24.73 -3.10 24.54
N GLY A 850 23.71 -3.20 25.40
CA GLY A 850 23.81 -3.75 26.74
C GLY A 850 24.59 -2.87 27.73
N LEU A 851 24.92 -1.62 27.39
CA LEU A 851 25.68 -0.70 28.25
C LEU A 851 24.92 -0.35 29.53
N ALA A 852 23.60 -0.25 29.45
CA ALA A 852 22.76 0.03 30.61
C ALA A 852 22.96 -1.04 31.71
N ASP A 853 23.11 -0.61 32.97
CA ASP A 853 23.11 -1.54 34.10
C ASP A 853 21.68 -2.06 34.34
N PRO A 854 21.41 -3.35 34.08
CA PRO A 854 20.07 -3.90 34.22
C PRO A 854 19.52 -3.78 35.65
N MET A 855 20.39 -3.68 36.66
CA MET A 855 20.00 -3.61 38.07
C MET A 855 19.70 -2.19 38.55
N ARG A 856 20.24 -1.16 37.86
CA ARG A 856 20.02 0.27 38.20
C ARG A 856 18.93 0.92 37.37
N GLN A 857 18.37 0.22 36.38
CA GLN A 857 17.23 0.72 35.60
C GLN A 857 16.00 0.94 36.49
N LEU A 858 15.58 2.20 36.60
CA LEU A 858 14.37 2.62 37.31
C LEU A 858 13.12 2.17 36.54
N LEU A 859 12.61 0.99 36.90
CA LEU A 859 11.34 0.48 36.37
C LEU A 859 10.15 0.83 37.28
N ILE A 860 10.42 1.13 38.55
CA ILE A 860 9.45 1.49 39.58
C ILE A 860 10.11 2.52 40.50
N VAL A 861 9.40 3.62 40.78
CA VAL A 861 9.76 4.54 41.87
C VAL A 861 9.20 3.98 43.17
N VAL A 862 10.09 3.70 44.13
CA VAL A 862 9.73 3.36 45.50
C VAL A 862 9.81 4.68 46.28
N PRO A 863 8.71 5.19 46.88
CA PRO A 863 8.73 6.48 47.56
C PRO A 863 9.78 6.50 48.67
N GLU A 864 10.52 7.60 48.84
CA GLU A 864 11.50 7.73 49.91
C GLU A 864 10.83 7.55 51.28
N GLY A 865 11.49 6.83 52.20
CA GLY A 865 10.94 6.48 53.53
C GLY A 865 10.07 5.21 53.58
N THR A 866 9.94 4.47 52.47
CA THR A 866 9.12 3.24 52.43
C THR A 866 9.87 1.96 52.79
N THR A 867 11.19 2.01 52.97
CA THR A 867 11.99 0.89 53.47
C THR A 867 11.64 0.61 54.94
N PRO A 868 11.12 -0.58 55.28
CA PRO A 868 10.80 -0.87 56.67
C PRO A 868 12.08 -0.91 57.51
N ALA A 869 12.04 -0.33 58.71
CA ALA A 869 13.12 -0.44 59.67
C ALA A 869 13.44 -1.93 59.91
N ASP A 870 14.74 -2.24 60.00
CA ASP A 870 15.27 -3.58 60.33
C ASP A 870 15.22 -4.63 59.23
N LEU A 871 14.94 -4.20 57.99
CA LEU A 871 15.03 -5.05 56.80
C LEU A 871 16.42 -5.70 56.63
N ASP A 872 17.49 -5.00 57.03
CA ASP A 872 18.87 -5.50 56.95
C ASP A 872 19.08 -6.76 57.81
N ILE A 873 18.56 -6.78 59.04
CA ILE A 873 18.67 -7.94 59.95
C ILE A 873 17.74 -9.08 59.50
N LEU A 874 16.56 -8.75 59.00
CA LEU A 874 15.65 -9.74 58.42
C LEU A 874 16.33 -10.49 57.25
N LEU A 875 16.98 -9.75 56.34
CA LEU A 875 17.72 -10.33 55.22
C LEU A 875 18.91 -11.20 55.67
N VAL A 876 19.64 -10.79 56.72
CA VAL A 876 20.71 -11.60 57.31
C VAL A 876 20.17 -12.93 57.86
N LEU A 877 19.03 -12.91 58.56
CA LEU A 877 18.40 -14.14 59.07
C LEU A 877 17.93 -15.06 57.93
N VAL A 878 17.39 -14.50 56.84
CA VAL A 878 17.02 -15.26 55.63
C VAL A 878 18.24 -15.97 55.04
N LEU A 879 19.37 -15.27 54.90
CA LEU A 879 20.61 -15.84 54.34
C LEU A 879 21.16 -16.97 55.22
N PHE A 880 21.07 -16.85 56.55
CA PHE A 880 21.47 -17.92 57.46
C PHE A 880 20.60 -19.17 57.32
N ILE A 881 19.29 -19.03 57.10
CA ILE A 881 18.39 -20.16 56.84
C ILE A 881 18.83 -20.88 55.56
N SER A 882 19.07 -20.13 54.48
CA SER A 882 19.52 -20.70 53.19
C SER A 882 20.88 -21.39 53.28
N TYR A 883 21.82 -20.84 54.05
CA TYR A 883 23.15 -21.42 54.27
C TYR A 883 23.09 -22.72 55.10
N ILE A 884 22.23 -22.79 56.11
CA ILE A 884 22.04 -24.00 56.93
C ILE A 884 21.46 -25.13 56.08
N VAL A 885 20.48 -24.83 55.21
CA VAL A 885 19.85 -25.82 54.31
C VAL A 885 20.83 -26.33 53.26
N GLN A 886 21.70 -25.46 52.69
CA GLN A 886 22.73 -25.89 51.73
C GLN A 886 23.90 -26.67 52.37
N SER A 887 24.16 -26.53 53.67
CA SER A 887 25.20 -27.31 54.36
C SER A 887 24.76 -28.73 54.76
N GLN A 888 23.46 -29.04 54.60
CA GLN A 888 22.86 -30.35 54.89
C GLN A 888 22.49 -31.16 53.63
N CYS A 889 22.57 -30.55 52.44
CA CYS A 889 22.54 -31.22 51.14
C CYS A 889 23.97 -31.33 50.60
#